data_AF-A0A497I810-F1
#
_entry.id   AF-A0A497I810-F1
#
_cell.length_a   1.000
_cell.length_b   1.000
_cell.length_c   1.000
_cell.angle_alpha   90.00
_cell.angle_beta   90.00
_cell.angle_gamma   90.00
#
_symmetry.space_group_name_H-M   'P 1'
#
loop_
_entity.id
_entity.type
_entity.pdbx_description
1 polymer ?
#
loop_
_entity_poly.entity_id
_entity_poly.type
_entity_poly.pdbx_seq_one_letter_code
_entity_poly.pdbx_strand_id
1 'polypeptide(L)'
;MAMYFSGPIRSAGGTVAALSVVIGDLARRKFGISDFRPTESEVERYVEEITLYDSRAIRLQYMPSDEEIRTIVKNCPVMITGDPTEKRLEVAVHKGLERMEGDRVRGGMCLVISEMCQKSSKVLKFTKKIGLDWEWLEGIVKVGKKESGKESGRSGAELYLDDVAAGRPIIAYPGRKGAFRLRYGRCRTSGIAGKAIHPATMELLDEFIAIGTQMKVERPGKGCVAAPCTSIEGPVVKLSDGSVRRISSYAEALEVKNQVTQIIALGDILIPYGDFAKANHPLFPSAWCEEWWVLELREKGGKWDDVHTMPSADQAFKLSQKHKVPLHPAYTYRWHDVESEQLLELAEWLVKGKLKYEFFTLKEFRVQSSPSKSILEELCVPHTIDSAFVVLDQNHAAALLRCMGLLKGRGLSIDKFKEAYDEKLPALELINKLAGVEVKPYAPTYIGARMGRPEKAKKREMRPAPHVLFPIGGAGGKLRSIMKVYKADNYARMPSVDLTRRKCEKCNDLTPYLTCPDCLSETKQERICPKCGRPGTDETCPCGSHTMDVDERPVDVKRLMKKAIETCDFEPEELKGVQGMVSAAKIPERLEKGILRAKHKISVYKDGTVRFDATNMVLTHFYPREIGTPVEKLKELGYTHDAEGKVLERDDQLVELLPQDMLLAEKGADYLTRTAQFIDGLLVKVYNLQP
;
A
#
# COMPACT_ATOMS: atom_id res chain seq x y z
N MET A 1 29.14 -22.34 11.86
CA MET A 1 27.74 -22.32 12.35
C MET A 1 26.81 -22.36 11.15
N ALA A 2 25.72 -23.12 11.21
CA ALA A 2 24.69 -23.17 10.16
C ALA A 2 23.36 -22.63 10.69
N MET A 3 22.68 -21.83 9.87
CA MET A 3 21.38 -21.23 10.20
C MET A 3 20.30 -21.78 9.28
N TYR A 4 19.26 -22.39 9.85
CA TYR A 4 18.16 -23.01 9.10
C TYR A 4 16.99 -22.04 8.97
N PHE A 5 16.72 -21.60 7.76
CA PHE A 5 15.63 -20.69 7.42
C PHE A 5 14.47 -21.43 6.77
N SER A 6 13.26 -21.17 7.27
CA SER A 6 12.02 -21.66 6.68
C SER A 6 11.32 -20.57 5.86
N GLY A 7 10.45 -20.96 4.93
CA GLY A 7 9.72 -20.03 4.04
C GLY A 7 8.99 -18.86 4.73
N PRO A 8 8.42 -19.01 5.95
CA PRO A 8 7.84 -17.89 6.71
C PRO A 8 8.78 -16.71 7.00
N ILE A 9 10.11 -16.86 6.84
CA ILE A 9 11.07 -15.74 6.98
C ILE A 9 10.72 -14.55 6.07
N ARG A 10 10.06 -14.81 4.93
CA ARG A 10 9.56 -13.76 4.03
C ARG A 10 8.66 -12.75 4.74
N SER A 11 7.86 -13.21 5.71
CA SER A 11 6.91 -12.37 6.45
C SER A 11 7.60 -11.43 7.45
N ALA A 12 8.82 -11.74 7.89
CA ALA A 12 9.60 -10.87 8.77
C ALA A 12 10.19 -9.65 8.03
N GLY A 13 10.30 -9.74 6.70
CA GLY A 13 10.84 -8.69 5.83
C GLY A 13 12.36 -8.76 5.67
N GLY A 14 12.84 -8.23 4.53
CA GLY A 14 14.22 -8.44 4.09
C GLY A 14 15.32 -7.93 5.02
N THR A 15 15.10 -6.81 5.70
CA THR A 15 16.08 -6.30 6.67
C THR A 15 16.24 -7.23 7.88
N VAL A 16 15.15 -7.80 8.39
CA VAL A 16 15.20 -8.74 9.52
C VAL A 16 15.85 -10.05 9.08
N ALA A 17 15.49 -10.53 7.89
CA ALA A 17 16.10 -11.71 7.29
C ALA A 17 17.63 -11.55 7.17
N ALA A 18 18.12 -10.44 6.60
CA ALA A 18 19.55 -10.20 6.45
C ALA A 18 20.27 -10.00 7.81
N LEU A 19 19.67 -9.24 8.75
CA LEU A 19 20.27 -9.02 10.07
C LEU A 19 20.30 -10.28 10.93
N SER A 20 19.42 -11.26 10.69
CA SER A 20 19.51 -12.56 11.38
C SER A 20 20.83 -13.27 11.10
N VAL A 21 21.36 -13.15 9.87
CA VAL A 21 22.67 -13.71 9.49
C VAL A 21 23.80 -12.99 10.24
N VAL A 22 23.70 -11.68 10.39
CA VAL A 22 24.65 -10.87 11.19
C VAL A 22 24.65 -11.31 12.65
N ILE A 23 23.48 -11.61 13.22
CA ILE A 23 23.36 -12.17 14.57
C ILE A 23 24.02 -13.56 14.64
N GLY A 24 23.90 -14.36 13.59
CA GLY A 24 24.64 -15.62 13.44
C GLY A 24 26.14 -15.43 13.52
N ASP A 25 26.69 -14.42 12.83
CA ASP A 25 28.13 -14.07 12.91
C ASP A 25 28.55 -13.65 14.33
N LEU A 26 27.73 -12.88 15.04
CA LEU A 26 28.01 -12.54 16.44
C LEU A 26 28.00 -13.78 17.33
N ALA A 27 27.00 -14.65 17.17
CA ALA A 27 26.85 -15.85 17.97
C ALA A 27 28.02 -16.80 17.76
N ARG A 28 28.40 -17.09 16.51
CA ARG A 28 29.51 -18.00 16.22
C ARG A 28 30.85 -17.49 16.78
N ARG A 29 31.11 -16.17 16.72
CA ARG A 29 32.30 -15.56 17.35
C ARG A 29 32.28 -15.74 18.86
N LYS A 30 31.13 -15.51 19.50
CA LYS A 30 30.96 -15.70 20.94
C LYS A 30 31.18 -17.15 21.38
N PHE A 31 30.81 -18.12 20.55
CA PHE A 31 31.01 -19.54 20.81
C PHE A 31 32.35 -20.10 20.30
N GLY A 32 33.24 -19.26 19.78
CA GLY A 32 34.54 -19.72 19.25
C GLY A 32 34.44 -20.60 18.01
N ILE A 33 33.34 -20.51 17.25
CA ILE A 33 33.10 -21.29 16.03
C ILE A 33 33.73 -20.56 14.84
N SER A 34 34.54 -21.29 14.06
CA SER A 34 35.23 -20.77 12.88
C SER A 34 34.28 -20.35 11.76
N ASP A 35 34.82 -19.57 10.82
CA ASP A 35 34.11 -19.14 9.61
C ASP A 35 33.66 -20.34 8.77
N PHE A 36 32.49 -20.19 8.14
CA PHE A 36 32.05 -21.09 7.09
C PHE A 36 32.93 -20.96 5.85
N ARG A 37 33.37 -22.10 5.31
CA ARG A 37 34.17 -22.18 4.08
C ARG A 37 33.49 -23.14 3.10
N PRO A 38 32.72 -22.61 2.13
CA PRO A 38 32.03 -23.45 1.15
C PRO A 38 33.01 -24.03 0.14
N THR A 39 32.67 -25.20 -0.41
CA THR A 39 33.29 -25.75 -1.62
C THR A 39 32.68 -25.09 -2.86
N GLU A 40 33.36 -25.13 -4.01
CA GLU A 40 32.82 -24.57 -5.26
C GLU A 40 31.48 -25.22 -5.67
N SER A 41 31.33 -26.54 -5.47
CA SER A 41 30.06 -27.22 -5.75
C SER A 41 28.93 -26.75 -4.84
N GLU A 42 29.22 -26.44 -3.57
CA GLU A 42 28.23 -25.81 -2.69
C GLU A 42 27.89 -24.40 -3.15
N VAL A 43 28.85 -23.60 -3.60
CA VAL A 43 28.58 -22.25 -4.10
C VAL A 43 27.65 -22.28 -5.31
N GLU A 44 27.96 -23.12 -6.31
CA GLU A 44 27.12 -23.23 -7.51
C GLU A 44 25.75 -23.85 -7.20
N ARG A 45 25.63 -24.69 -6.17
CA ARG A 45 24.33 -25.13 -5.62
C ARG A 45 23.46 -23.96 -5.19
N TYR A 46 24.01 -22.92 -4.56
CA TYR A 46 23.23 -21.72 -4.21
C TYR A 46 22.76 -20.96 -5.45
N VAL A 47 23.62 -20.81 -6.46
CA VAL A 47 23.27 -20.13 -7.73
C VAL A 47 22.13 -20.87 -8.44
N GLU A 48 22.23 -22.20 -8.54
CA GLU A 48 21.20 -23.05 -9.14
C GLU A 48 19.87 -22.95 -8.39
N GLU A 49 19.88 -23.09 -7.06
CA GLU A 49 18.66 -23.02 -6.24
C GLU A 49 17.98 -21.65 -6.33
N ILE A 50 18.72 -20.55 -6.28
CA ILE A 50 18.16 -19.19 -6.35
C ILE A 50 17.53 -18.95 -7.72
N THR A 51 18.20 -19.38 -8.80
CA THR A 51 17.69 -19.25 -10.16
C THR A 51 16.43 -20.09 -10.39
N LEU A 52 16.44 -21.35 -9.93
CA LEU A 52 15.27 -22.23 -9.99
C LEU A 52 14.10 -21.69 -9.14
N TYR A 53 14.40 -21.17 -7.95
CA TYR A 53 13.39 -20.61 -7.07
C TYR A 53 12.71 -19.37 -7.67
N ASP A 54 13.49 -18.42 -8.19
CA ASP A 54 12.98 -17.20 -8.82
C ASP A 54 12.13 -17.50 -10.06
N SER A 55 12.61 -18.42 -10.90
CA SER A 55 11.96 -18.74 -12.17
C SER A 55 10.74 -19.66 -12.05
N ARG A 56 10.72 -20.59 -11.07
CA ARG A 56 9.71 -21.68 -11.00
C ARG A 56 8.90 -21.75 -9.71
N ALA A 57 9.29 -21.05 -8.65
CA ALA A 57 8.51 -21.00 -7.40
C ALA A 57 7.95 -19.60 -7.14
N ILE A 58 8.82 -18.65 -6.80
CA ILE A 58 8.45 -17.31 -6.35
C ILE A 58 9.45 -16.31 -6.91
N ARG A 59 8.96 -15.35 -7.69
CA ARG A 59 9.76 -14.20 -8.11
C ARG A 59 10.27 -13.41 -6.90
N LEU A 60 11.59 -13.30 -6.84
CA LEU A 60 12.35 -12.60 -5.81
C LEU A 60 12.16 -11.10 -5.98
N GLN A 61 12.23 -10.37 -4.86
CA GLN A 61 12.12 -8.90 -4.89
C GLN A 61 13.32 -8.22 -5.56
N TYR A 62 14.45 -8.92 -5.55
CA TYR A 62 15.70 -8.61 -6.20
C TYR A 62 16.31 -9.94 -6.60
N MET A 63 16.44 -10.19 -7.90
CA MET A 63 17.17 -11.35 -8.38
C MET A 63 18.65 -10.97 -8.40
N PRO A 64 19.49 -11.54 -7.50
CA PRO A 64 20.91 -11.28 -7.54
C PRO A 64 21.53 -11.83 -8.81
N SER A 65 22.59 -11.19 -9.29
CA SER A 65 23.43 -11.82 -10.32
C SER A 65 24.16 -13.03 -9.73
N ASP A 66 24.56 -13.98 -10.57
CA ASP A 66 25.34 -15.14 -10.13
C ASP A 66 26.60 -14.71 -9.35
N GLU A 67 27.25 -13.61 -9.76
CA GLU A 67 28.43 -13.09 -9.08
C GLU A 67 28.12 -12.49 -7.70
N GLU A 68 26.98 -11.82 -7.54
CA GLU A 68 26.51 -11.34 -6.23
C GLU A 68 26.22 -12.53 -5.29
N ILE A 69 25.63 -13.61 -5.81
CA ILE A 69 25.40 -14.85 -5.05
C ILE A 69 26.72 -15.45 -4.61
N ARG A 70 27.66 -15.65 -5.55
CA ARG A 70 29.00 -16.18 -5.27
C ARG A 70 29.72 -15.34 -4.21
N THR A 71 29.67 -14.02 -4.35
CA THR A 71 30.29 -13.09 -3.39
C THR A 71 29.73 -13.27 -1.99
N ILE A 72 28.41 -13.34 -1.83
CA ILE A 72 27.79 -13.58 -0.51
C ILE A 72 28.19 -14.93 0.03
N VAL A 73 28.03 -16.01 -0.74
CA VAL A 73 28.22 -17.36 -0.22
C VAL A 73 29.68 -17.61 0.17
N LYS A 74 30.64 -17.09 -0.61
CA LYS A 74 32.09 -17.25 -0.34
C LYS A 74 32.57 -16.44 0.87
N ASN A 75 32.00 -15.26 1.11
CA ASN A 75 32.46 -14.34 2.17
C ASN A 75 31.61 -14.37 3.45
N CYS A 76 30.40 -14.93 3.41
CA CYS A 76 29.54 -14.99 4.58
C CYS A 76 30.10 -15.97 5.62
N PRO A 77 30.40 -15.52 6.86
CA PRO A 77 31.09 -16.34 7.86
C PRO A 77 30.19 -17.42 8.49
N VAL A 78 28.89 -17.42 8.16
CA VAL A 78 27.93 -18.43 8.58
C VAL A 78 27.25 -19.07 7.37
N MET A 79 26.92 -20.35 7.48
CA MET A 79 26.22 -21.07 6.43
C MET A 79 24.72 -20.72 6.48
N ILE A 80 24.20 -20.13 5.40
CA ILE A 80 22.79 -19.80 5.24
C ILE A 80 22.10 -21.02 4.61
N THR A 81 21.33 -21.80 5.37
CA THR A 81 20.67 -23.02 4.88
C THR A 81 19.21 -23.05 5.34
N GLY A 82 18.54 -24.19 5.23
CA GLY A 82 17.18 -24.38 5.70
C GLY A 82 16.54 -25.65 5.16
N ASP A 83 15.39 -25.99 5.71
CA ASP A 83 14.61 -27.13 5.22
C ASP A 83 14.09 -26.86 3.80
N PRO A 84 13.99 -27.90 2.95
CA PRO A 84 13.40 -27.75 1.62
C PRO A 84 11.93 -27.32 1.73
N THR A 85 11.60 -26.17 1.14
CA THR A 85 10.23 -25.63 1.16
C THR A 85 9.43 -26.05 -0.06
N GLU A 86 10.10 -26.31 -1.18
CA GLU A 86 9.46 -26.58 -2.46
C GLU A 86 9.35 -28.08 -2.73
N LYS A 87 8.14 -28.62 -2.61
CA LYS A 87 7.89 -30.08 -2.70
C LYS A 87 8.24 -30.71 -4.05
N ARG A 88 8.35 -29.91 -5.12
CA ARG A 88 8.49 -30.39 -6.51
C ARG A 88 9.73 -29.84 -7.22
N LEU A 89 10.56 -29.06 -6.53
CA LEU A 89 11.74 -28.45 -7.14
C LEU A 89 12.99 -29.10 -6.54
N GLU A 90 13.76 -29.73 -7.42
CA GLU A 90 15.03 -30.36 -7.12
C GLU A 90 16.10 -29.78 -8.03
N VAL A 91 17.32 -29.68 -7.51
CA VAL A 91 18.46 -29.28 -8.31
C VAL A 91 18.83 -30.39 -9.29
N ALA A 92 19.40 -30.02 -10.44
CA ALA A 92 19.79 -30.93 -11.49
C ALA A 92 21.26 -31.34 -11.38
N VAL A 93 22.15 -30.38 -11.09
CA VAL A 93 23.61 -30.58 -11.21
C VAL A 93 24.25 -30.89 -9.86
N HIS A 94 24.04 -30.03 -8.86
CA HIS A 94 24.81 -30.08 -7.61
C HIS A 94 24.11 -30.94 -6.53
N LYS A 95 23.98 -32.25 -6.78
CA LYS A 95 23.29 -33.21 -5.90
C LYS A 95 24.19 -33.88 -4.86
N GLY A 96 23.59 -34.39 -3.78
CA GLY A 96 24.25 -35.29 -2.83
C GLY A 96 25.38 -34.66 -2.02
N LEU A 97 25.31 -33.35 -1.77
CA LEU A 97 26.33 -32.63 -1.01
C LEU A 97 26.21 -32.94 0.49
N GLU A 98 27.32 -33.34 1.11
CA GLU A 98 27.38 -33.83 2.51
C GLU A 98 26.73 -32.88 3.52
N ARG A 99 26.93 -31.56 3.37
CA ARG A 99 26.42 -30.54 4.30
C ARG A 99 24.99 -30.08 3.97
N MET A 100 24.33 -30.66 2.98
CA MET A 100 22.99 -30.29 2.54
C MET A 100 22.01 -31.45 2.75
N GLU A 101 20.92 -31.19 3.48
CA GLU A 101 19.88 -32.20 3.73
C GLU A 101 18.98 -32.38 2.50
N GLY A 102 19.50 -33.10 1.51
CA GLY A 102 18.82 -33.46 0.27
C GLY A 102 18.95 -32.47 -0.88
N ASP A 103 18.28 -32.80 -1.99
CA ASP A 103 18.46 -32.12 -3.29
C ASP A 103 17.34 -31.15 -3.66
N ARG A 104 16.43 -30.88 -2.72
CA ARG A 104 15.30 -29.98 -2.93
C ARG A 104 15.67 -28.53 -2.67
N VAL A 105 14.94 -27.64 -3.33
CA VAL A 105 15.13 -26.19 -3.21
C VAL A 105 14.71 -25.68 -1.83
N ARG A 106 15.60 -24.93 -1.20
CA ARG A 106 15.48 -24.34 0.14
C ARG A 106 15.04 -22.89 0.01
N GLY A 107 13.74 -22.65 -0.15
CA GLY A 107 13.21 -21.31 -0.41
C GLY A 107 13.53 -20.29 0.69
N GLY A 108 13.62 -20.72 1.95
CA GLY A 108 14.05 -19.84 3.05
C GLY A 108 15.45 -19.27 2.86
N MET A 109 16.39 -20.10 2.41
CA MET A 109 17.75 -19.69 2.05
C MET A 109 17.74 -18.73 0.85
N CYS A 110 17.01 -19.06 -0.22
CA CYS A 110 16.96 -18.22 -1.43
C CYS A 110 16.46 -16.80 -1.12
N LEU A 111 15.45 -16.71 -0.24
CA LEU A 111 14.91 -15.43 0.21
C LEU A 111 15.94 -14.62 1.01
N VAL A 112 16.67 -15.25 1.94
CA VAL A 112 17.65 -14.54 2.79
C VAL A 112 18.79 -13.96 1.95
N ILE A 113 19.34 -14.73 1.00
CA ILE A 113 20.43 -14.24 0.12
C ILE A 113 19.95 -13.10 -0.77
N SER A 114 18.79 -13.25 -1.40
CA SER A 114 18.16 -12.20 -2.22
C SER A 114 17.96 -10.89 -1.44
N GLU A 115 17.42 -10.98 -0.23
CA GLU A 115 17.14 -9.82 0.62
C GLU A 115 18.43 -9.20 1.19
N MET A 116 19.47 -10.00 1.42
CA MET A 116 20.80 -9.48 1.80
C MET A 116 21.42 -8.64 0.69
N CYS A 117 21.37 -9.10 -0.58
CA CYS A 117 21.77 -8.27 -1.72
C CYS A 117 20.95 -6.98 -1.77
N GLN A 118 19.61 -7.10 -1.70
CA GLN A 118 18.73 -5.94 -1.81
C GLN A 118 18.95 -4.90 -0.70
N LYS A 119 19.38 -5.33 0.48
CA LYS A 119 19.58 -4.48 1.66
C LYS A 119 21.06 -4.28 2.00
N SER A 120 21.98 -4.58 1.09
CA SER A 120 23.44 -4.54 1.31
C SER A 120 23.90 -3.26 1.99
N SER A 121 23.49 -2.08 1.49
CA SER A 121 23.83 -0.78 2.08
C SER A 121 23.38 -0.64 3.55
N LYS A 122 22.18 -1.14 3.87
CA LYS A 122 21.63 -1.06 5.23
C LYS A 122 22.31 -2.08 6.15
N VAL A 123 22.56 -3.29 5.66
CA VAL A 123 23.29 -4.34 6.39
C VAL A 123 24.70 -3.85 6.72
N LEU A 124 25.42 -3.31 5.73
CA LEU A 124 26.75 -2.73 5.89
C LEU A 124 26.77 -1.60 6.93
N LYS A 125 25.76 -0.72 6.92
CA LYS A 125 25.63 0.33 7.96
C LYS A 125 25.51 -0.27 9.37
N PHE A 126 24.76 -1.36 9.52
CA PHE A 126 24.62 -2.03 10.82
C PHE A 126 25.89 -2.76 11.24
N THR A 127 26.53 -3.52 10.34
CA THR A 127 27.76 -4.26 10.64
C THR A 127 28.91 -3.33 11.02
N LYS A 128 29.08 -2.20 10.30
CA LYS A 128 30.04 -1.15 10.67
C LYS A 128 29.77 -0.58 12.06
N LYS A 129 28.50 -0.33 12.41
CA LYS A 129 28.12 0.20 13.73
C LYS A 129 28.50 -0.73 14.89
N ILE A 130 28.50 -2.04 14.65
CA ILE A 130 28.83 -3.06 15.67
C ILE A 130 30.25 -3.61 15.54
N GLY A 131 31.08 -3.02 14.68
CA GLY A 131 32.49 -3.41 14.50
C GLY A 131 32.70 -4.78 13.84
N LEU A 132 31.77 -5.23 13.00
CA LEU A 132 31.92 -6.46 12.22
C LEU A 132 32.54 -6.17 10.86
N ASP A 133 33.54 -6.98 10.50
CA ASP A 133 34.21 -6.94 9.20
C ASP A 133 33.35 -7.61 8.11
N TRP A 134 32.51 -6.80 7.49
CA TRP A 134 31.63 -7.16 6.37
C TRP A 134 31.86 -6.22 5.18
N GLU A 135 33.08 -5.70 5.02
CA GLU A 135 33.42 -4.74 3.97
C GLU A 135 33.24 -5.32 2.56
N TRP A 136 33.28 -6.65 2.42
CA TRP A 136 32.97 -7.36 1.18
C TRP A 136 31.57 -7.05 0.61
N LEU A 137 30.62 -6.57 1.45
CA LEU A 137 29.32 -6.11 0.97
C LEU A 137 29.41 -4.84 0.11
N GLU A 138 30.48 -4.03 0.22
CA GLU A 138 30.66 -2.79 -0.55
C GLU A 138 30.64 -3.04 -2.06
N GLY A 139 31.18 -4.17 -2.52
CA GLY A 139 31.12 -4.59 -3.93
C GLY A 139 29.70 -4.86 -4.45
N ILE A 140 28.74 -5.05 -3.54
CA ILE A 140 27.31 -5.27 -3.86
C ILE A 140 26.50 -3.98 -3.67
N VAL A 141 27.02 -2.98 -2.93
CA VAL A 141 26.31 -1.71 -2.73
C VAL A 141 26.31 -0.92 -4.02
N LYS A 142 25.18 -0.91 -4.72
CA LYS A 142 24.93 -0.04 -5.87
C LYS A 142 24.74 1.39 -5.38
N VAL A 143 25.85 2.13 -5.23
CA VAL A 143 25.84 3.58 -5.03
C VAL A 143 25.37 4.22 -6.34
N GLY A 144 24.41 5.15 -6.26
CA GLY A 144 23.88 5.88 -7.43
C GLY A 144 24.96 6.70 -8.16
N LYS A 145 25.79 6.04 -8.97
CA LYS A 145 26.58 6.69 -10.00
C LYS A 145 25.65 7.08 -11.15
N LYS A 146 25.61 8.38 -11.43
CA LYS A 146 25.21 8.89 -12.74
C LYS A 146 26.13 8.27 -13.79
N GLU A 147 25.71 7.23 -14.49
CA GLU A 147 26.34 6.83 -15.75
C GLU A 147 25.28 6.71 -16.84
N SER A 148 25.38 7.66 -17.77
CA SER A 148 24.90 7.54 -19.14
C SER A 148 25.61 6.37 -19.81
N GLY A 149 25.06 5.17 -19.71
CA GLY A 149 25.59 3.96 -20.33
C GLY A 149 24.59 2.84 -20.19
N LYS A 150 24.38 2.07 -21.27
CA LYS A 150 23.46 0.93 -21.35
C LYS A 150 23.65 -0.02 -20.14
N GLU A 151 22.73 0.03 -19.17
CA GLU A 151 22.66 -0.96 -18.11
C GLU A 151 22.15 -2.28 -18.68
N SER A 152 22.91 -3.36 -18.50
CA SER A 152 22.49 -4.75 -18.65
C SER A 152 21.71 -5.24 -17.41
N GLY A 153 20.91 -4.37 -16.81
CA GLY A 153 19.99 -4.64 -15.71
C GLY A 153 18.74 -3.78 -15.87
N ARG A 154 17.56 -4.34 -15.57
CA ARG A 154 16.27 -3.67 -15.82
C ARG A 154 16.18 -2.33 -15.08
N SER A 155 15.92 -1.25 -15.82
CA SER A 155 15.69 0.07 -15.24
C SER A 155 14.46 0.07 -14.32
N GLY A 156 14.38 0.99 -13.35
CA GLY A 156 13.18 1.15 -12.51
C GLY A 156 11.89 1.38 -13.31
N ALA A 157 12.02 1.91 -14.54
CA ALA A 157 10.93 2.09 -15.51
C ALA A 157 10.46 0.77 -16.16
N GLU A 158 11.36 -0.21 -16.36
CA GLU A 158 11.02 -1.54 -16.89
C GLU A 158 10.34 -2.42 -15.82
N LEU A 159 10.84 -2.39 -14.57
CA LEU A 159 10.21 -3.05 -13.42
C LEU A 159 8.80 -2.49 -13.11
N TYR A 160 8.55 -1.23 -13.48
CA TYR A 160 7.27 -0.56 -13.29
C TYR A 160 6.17 -1.16 -14.19
N LEU A 161 6.48 -1.51 -15.45
CA LEU A 161 5.55 -2.07 -16.44
C LEU A 161 5.43 -3.60 -16.41
N ASP A 162 6.29 -4.29 -15.66
CA ASP A 162 6.17 -5.74 -15.51
C ASP A 162 4.97 -6.17 -14.66
N ASP A 163 4.40 -7.34 -14.97
CA ASP A 163 3.28 -7.96 -14.25
C ASP A 163 2.07 -7.02 -14.09
N VAL A 164 1.66 -6.34 -15.17
CA VAL A 164 0.34 -5.69 -15.20
C VAL A 164 -0.71 -6.77 -15.34
N ALA A 165 -1.37 -7.08 -14.23
CA ALA A 165 -2.52 -7.98 -14.24
C ALA A 165 -3.70 -7.32 -15.00
N ALA A 166 -4.49 -8.13 -15.70
CA ALA A 166 -5.73 -7.65 -16.33
C ALA A 166 -6.61 -6.87 -15.34
N GLY A 167 -7.19 -5.76 -15.79
CA GLY A 167 -8.02 -4.87 -14.96
C GLY A 167 -7.24 -3.90 -14.06
N ARG A 168 -5.92 -3.77 -14.20
CA ARG A 168 -5.10 -2.79 -13.49
C ARG A 168 -4.56 -1.74 -14.47
N PRO A 169 -5.18 -0.56 -14.59
CA PRO A 169 -4.74 0.43 -15.56
C PRO A 169 -3.36 0.99 -15.23
N ILE A 170 -2.62 1.30 -16.28
CA ILE A 170 -1.46 2.20 -16.24
C ILE A 170 -2.05 3.61 -16.27
N ILE A 171 -1.84 4.37 -15.18
CA ILE A 171 -2.38 5.73 -15.06
C ILE A 171 -1.45 6.72 -15.78
N ALA A 172 -0.14 6.56 -15.62
CA ALA A 172 0.87 7.35 -16.31
C ALA A 172 2.14 6.55 -16.59
N TYR A 173 2.75 6.76 -17.75
CA TYR A 173 4.07 6.20 -18.05
C TYR A 173 5.19 6.97 -17.32
N PRO A 174 6.35 6.33 -17.05
CA PRO A 174 7.46 6.95 -16.36
C PRO A 174 7.92 8.25 -17.01
N GLY A 175 8.07 9.32 -16.22
CA GLY A 175 8.54 10.62 -16.68
C GLY A 175 7.72 11.31 -17.80
N ARG A 176 6.52 10.80 -18.14
CA ARG A 176 5.75 11.33 -19.27
C ARG A 176 5.18 12.72 -18.96
N LYS A 177 5.27 13.63 -19.93
CA LYS A 177 4.58 14.95 -19.89
C LYS A 177 3.10 14.76 -19.54
N GLY A 178 2.60 15.53 -18.57
CA GLY A 178 1.22 15.44 -18.10
C GLY A 178 0.92 14.31 -17.10
N ALA A 179 1.91 13.47 -16.76
CA ALA A 179 1.79 12.57 -15.60
C ALA A 179 1.70 13.35 -14.29
N PHE A 180 1.69 12.64 -13.15
CA PHE A 180 1.61 13.29 -11.85
C PHE A 180 2.80 14.22 -11.62
N ARG A 181 2.52 15.46 -11.25
CA ARG A 181 3.51 16.47 -10.91
C ARG A 181 4.03 16.23 -9.49
N LEU A 182 5.35 16.06 -9.34
CA LEU A 182 5.96 15.83 -8.02
C LEU A 182 5.85 17.09 -7.16
N ARG A 183 5.12 17.02 -6.05
CA ARG A 183 5.09 18.05 -5.01
C ARG A 183 5.50 17.42 -3.68
N TYR A 184 6.46 18.02 -2.98
CA TYR A 184 6.79 17.54 -1.64
C TYR A 184 5.76 18.01 -0.62
N GLY A 185 5.34 17.09 0.23
CA GLY A 185 4.49 17.45 1.36
C GLY A 185 3.82 16.24 1.99
N ARG A 186 3.12 16.50 3.09
CA ARG A 186 2.35 15.50 3.84
C ARG A 186 1.05 16.15 4.27
N CYS A 187 -0.07 15.56 3.86
CA CYS A 187 -1.38 15.94 4.38
C CYS A 187 -1.73 15.05 5.58
N ARG A 188 -2.79 15.42 6.30
CA ARG A 188 -3.24 14.68 7.50
C ARG A 188 -3.61 13.22 7.22
N THR A 189 -4.06 12.91 6.00
CA THR A 189 -4.46 11.59 5.50
C THR A 189 -3.32 10.83 4.80
N SER A 190 -2.11 11.38 4.79
CA SER A 190 -0.93 10.76 4.20
C SER A 190 0.25 10.66 5.18
N GLY A 191 1.25 9.88 4.78
CA GLY A 191 2.39 9.55 5.61
C GLY A 191 3.34 8.64 4.86
N ILE A 192 4.18 7.92 5.58
CA ILE A 192 5.12 7.00 4.93
C ILE A 192 4.36 5.95 4.11
N ALA A 193 4.68 5.84 2.83
CA ALA A 193 4.02 5.04 1.81
C ALA A 193 2.54 5.41 1.54
N GLY A 194 2.08 6.58 2.01
CA GLY A 194 0.81 7.19 1.61
C GLY A 194 1.09 8.39 0.70
N LYS A 195 0.59 8.37 -0.53
CA LYS A 195 0.77 9.46 -1.50
C LYS A 195 -0.57 10.11 -1.77
N ALA A 196 -0.61 11.43 -1.64
CA ALA A 196 -1.87 12.14 -1.76
C ALA A 196 -2.09 12.63 -3.19
N ILE A 197 -3.32 12.50 -3.68
CA ILE A 197 -3.76 12.91 -5.01
C ILE A 197 -5.05 13.70 -4.84
N HIS A 198 -5.31 14.62 -5.77
CA HIS A 198 -6.55 15.38 -5.76
C HIS A 198 -7.78 14.48 -6.04
N PRO A 199 -8.88 14.57 -5.27
CA PRO A 199 -10.07 13.75 -5.50
C PRO A 199 -10.70 13.90 -6.89
N ALA A 200 -10.60 15.07 -7.52
CA ALA A 200 -11.04 15.24 -8.91
C ALA A 200 -10.29 14.31 -9.88
N THR A 201 -8.99 14.09 -9.66
CA THR A 201 -8.20 13.16 -10.46
C THR A 201 -8.65 11.71 -10.22
N MET A 202 -8.98 11.37 -8.97
CA MET A 202 -9.50 10.04 -8.62
C MET A 202 -10.81 9.74 -9.36
N GLU A 203 -11.75 10.70 -9.34
CA GLU A 203 -13.06 10.61 -9.98
C GLU A 203 -12.98 10.52 -11.51
N LEU A 204 -12.17 11.39 -12.13
CA LEU A 204 -12.05 11.48 -13.59
C LEU A 204 -11.22 10.35 -14.21
N LEU A 205 -10.47 9.59 -13.39
CA LEU A 205 -9.83 8.34 -13.79
C LEU A 205 -10.74 7.13 -13.55
N ASP A 206 -12.05 7.31 -13.77
CA ASP A 206 -13.09 6.27 -13.61
C ASP A 206 -13.03 5.53 -12.27
N GLU A 207 -12.69 6.23 -11.18
CA GLU A 207 -12.62 5.68 -9.83
C GLU A 207 -11.63 4.50 -9.67
N PHE A 208 -10.72 4.28 -10.63
CA PHE A 208 -9.66 3.27 -10.51
C PHE A 208 -8.68 3.59 -9.37
N ILE A 209 -8.60 4.85 -8.97
CA ILE A 209 -7.90 5.29 -7.78
C ILE A 209 -8.96 5.72 -6.76
N ALA A 210 -9.17 4.91 -5.73
CA ALA A 210 -9.99 5.27 -4.58
C ALA A 210 -9.11 5.50 -3.34
N ILE A 211 -9.72 6.06 -2.29
CA ILE A 211 -9.10 6.16 -0.98
C ILE A 211 -8.71 4.75 -0.51
N GLY A 212 -7.42 4.50 -0.29
CA GLY A 212 -6.95 3.18 0.11
C GLY A 212 -6.53 2.27 -1.04
N THR A 213 -6.70 2.68 -2.30
CA THR A 213 -6.17 1.92 -3.44
C THR A 213 -4.65 1.86 -3.32
N GLN A 214 -4.10 0.64 -3.37
CA GLN A 214 -2.67 0.46 -3.49
C GLN A 214 -2.25 0.81 -4.92
N MET A 215 -1.31 1.74 -5.07
CA MET A 215 -0.69 2.12 -6.33
C MET A 215 0.76 1.64 -6.36
N LYS A 216 1.30 1.46 -7.57
CA LYS A 216 2.74 1.39 -7.80
C LYS A 216 3.16 2.69 -8.47
N VAL A 217 4.16 3.34 -7.90
CA VAL A 217 4.73 4.57 -8.45
C VAL A 217 6.12 4.28 -8.97
N GLU A 218 6.54 5.07 -9.94
CA GLU A 218 7.88 5.04 -10.48
C GLU A 218 8.93 5.33 -9.39
N ARG A 219 8.65 6.34 -8.55
CA ARG A 219 9.54 6.79 -7.47
C ARG A 219 8.79 7.68 -6.47
N PRO A 220 9.25 7.78 -5.20
CA PRO A 220 10.10 6.81 -4.51
C PRO A 220 9.27 5.61 -4.00
N GLY A 221 9.91 4.45 -3.92
CA GLY A 221 9.35 3.22 -3.37
C GLY A 221 8.52 2.40 -4.37
N LYS A 222 8.38 1.10 -4.09
CA LYS A 222 7.71 0.12 -4.99
C LYS A 222 6.18 0.16 -4.95
N GLY A 223 5.61 0.85 -3.98
CA GLY A 223 4.17 0.93 -3.80
C GLY A 223 3.79 1.96 -2.75
N CYS A 224 2.57 2.46 -2.87
CA CYS A 224 1.96 3.39 -1.94
C CYS A 224 0.46 3.12 -1.85
N VAL A 225 -0.18 3.77 -0.89
CA VAL A 225 -1.64 3.87 -0.80
C VAL A 225 -2.05 5.28 -1.23
N ALA A 226 -3.09 5.36 -2.04
CA ALA A 226 -3.67 6.64 -2.46
C ALA A 226 -4.44 7.29 -1.30
N ALA A 227 -4.13 8.55 -1.04
CA ALA A 227 -4.81 9.39 -0.07
C ALA A 227 -5.41 10.63 -0.75
N PRO A 228 -6.51 11.19 -0.22
CA PRO A 228 -7.09 12.41 -0.78
C PRO A 228 -6.37 13.65 -0.22
N CYS A 229 -6.13 14.64 -1.08
CA CYS A 229 -5.74 16.00 -0.67
C CYS A 229 -6.43 17.02 -1.57
N THR A 230 -7.28 17.87 -0.99
CA THR A 230 -8.10 18.83 -1.73
C THR A 230 -7.41 20.17 -1.99
N SER A 231 -6.26 20.42 -1.35
CA SER A 231 -5.55 21.70 -1.44
C SER A 231 -4.44 21.73 -2.51
N ILE A 232 -4.15 20.59 -3.14
CA ILE A 232 -3.16 20.47 -4.22
C ILE A 232 -3.84 20.58 -5.58
N GLU A 233 -3.06 20.77 -6.65
CA GLU A 233 -3.64 20.94 -7.98
C GLU A 233 -4.28 19.64 -8.51
N GLY A 234 -5.53 19.75 -8.98
CA GLY A 234 -6.24 18.69 -9.66
C GLY A 234 -5.86 18.56 -11.15
N PRO A 235 -6.63 17.76 -11.91
CA PRO A 235 -6.31 17.47 -13.30
C PRO A 235 -6.67 18.65 -14.22
N VAL A 236 -6.03 18.69 -15.40
CA VAL A 236 -6.43 19.59 -16.49
C VAL A 236 -7.03 18.74 -17.59
N VAL A 237 -8.25 19.10 -17.99
CA VAL A 237 -9.07 18.32 -18.93
C VAL A 237 -9.51 19.16 -20.12
N LYS A 238 -9.69 18.48 -21.24
CA LYS A 238 -10.37 18.99 -22.44
C LYS A 238 -11.80 18.47 -22.45
N LEU A 239 -12.75 19.38 -22.62
CA LEU A 239 -14.17 19.07 -22.73
C LEU A 239 -14.60 18.83 -24.18
N SER A 240 -15.80 18.32 -24.38
CA SER A 240 -16.38 18.00 -25.70
C SER A 240 -16.63 19.22 -26.58
N ASP A 241 -16.82 20.39 -25.98
CA ASP A 241 -16.89 21.69 -26.68
C ASP A 241 -15.50 22.21 -27.09
N GLY A 242 -14.42 21.53 -26.69
CA GLY A 242 -13.04 21.91 -26.91
C GLY A 242 -12.46 22.84 -25.84
N SER A 243 -13.22 23.23 -24.81
CA SER A 243 -12.71 24.04 -23.69
C SER A 243 -11.67 23.26 -22.89
N VAL A 244 -10.69 23.96 -22.33
CA VAL A 244 -9.70 23.38 -21.39
C VAL A 244 -9.92 23.97 -20.01
N ARG A 245 -10.08 23.10 -19.01
CA ARG A 245 -10.33 23.49 -17.63
C ARG A 245 -9.37 22.76 -16.69
N ARG A 246 -8.87 23.51 -15.70
CA ARG A 246 -8.25 22.93 -14.51
C ARG A 246 -9.35 22.64 -13.50
N ILE A 247 -9.51 21.37 -13.13
CA ILE A 247 -10.55 20.93 -12.21
C ILE A 247 -10.02 21.02 -10.79
N SER A 248 -10.69 21.81 -9.95
CA SER A 248 -10.20 22.25 -8.64
C SER A 248 -10.98 21.66 -7.47
N SER A 249 -12.09 20.96 -7.73
CA SER A 249 -12.90 20.35 -6.68
C SER A 249 -13.50 19.02 -7.12
N TYR A 250 -13.90 18.20 -6.14
CA TYR A 250 -14.62 16.95 -6.39
C TYR A 250 -15.99 17.20 -7.04
N ALA A 251 -16.71 18.24 -6.59
CA ALA A 251 -18.01 18.60 -7.16
C ALA A 251 -17.89 18.97 -8.64
N GLU A 252 -16.91 19.81 -8.99
CA GLU A 252 -16.62 20.17 -10.39
C GLU A 252 -16.30 18.95 -11.24
N ALA A 253 -15.56 17.97 -10.70
CA ALA A 253 -15.25 16.72 -11.40
C ALA A 253 -16.51 15.94 -11.77
N LEU A 254 -17.47 15.83 -10.84
CA LEU A 254 -18.75 15.15 -11.08
C LEU A 254 -19.58 15.85 -12.17
N GLU A 255 -19.59 17.19 -12.18
CA GLU A 255 -20.32 17.99 -13.18
C GLU A 255 -19.78 17.78 -14.59
N VAL A 256 -18.45 17.71 -14.74
CA VAL A 256 -17.81 17.64 -16.06
C VAL A 256 -17.47 16.23 -16.52
N LYS A 257 -17.57 15.20 -15.67
CA LYS A 257 -17.13 13.82 -15.94
C LYS A 257 -17.55 13.32 -17.32
N ASN A 258 -18.82 13.50 -17.68
CA ASN A 258 -19.39 13.04 -18.96
C ASN A 258 -19.01 13.90 -20.17
N GLN A 259 -18.38 15.05 -19.96
CA GLN A 259 -17.95 15.98 -21.01
C GLN A 259 -16.45 15.89 -21.29
N VAL A 260 -15.67 15.20 -20.43
CA VAL A 260 -14.23 15.07 -20.61
C VAL A 260 -13.92 14.19 -21.82
N THR A 261 -13.23 14.74 -22.81
CA THR A 261 -12.72 14.01 -23.97
C THR A 261 -11.27 13.59 -23.80
N GLN A 262 -10.49 14.33 -23.01
CA GLN A 262 -9.09 14.05 -22.76
C GLN A 262 -8.65 14.62 -21.41
N ILE A 263 -7.89 13.84 -20.64
CA ILE A 263 -7.13 14.34 -19.49
C ILE A 263 -5.73 14.71 -20.00
N ILE A 264 -5.44 16.00 -20.05
CA ILE A 264 -4.13 16.54 -20.52
C ILE A 264 -3.08 16.42 -19.41
N ALA A 265 -3.53 16.57 -18.15
CA ALA A 265 -2.69 16.56 -16.97
C ALA A 265 -3.38 15.84 -15.81
N LEU A 266 -2.63 15.02 -15.08
CA LEU A 266 -3.17 14.35 -13.87
C LEU A 266 -3.22 15.24 -12.62
N GLY A 267 -2.46 16.34 -12.60
CA GLY A 267 -2.32 17.19 -11.42
C GLY A 267 -1.19 16.72 -10.49
N ASP A 268 -1.28 17.11 -9.23
CA ASP A 268 -0.24 16.87 -8.23
C ASP A 268 -0.28 15.44 -7.68
N ILE A 269 0.91 14.89 -7.40
CA ILE A 269 1.09 13.82 -6.41
C ILE A 269 1.94 14.36 -5.26
N LEU A 270 1.34 14.38 -4.07
CA LEU A 270 1.99 14.84 -2.85
C LEU A 270 2.76 13.68 -2.22
N ILE A 271 4.08 13.80 -2.16
CA ILE A 271 4.97 12.77 -1.65
C ILE A 271 5.74 13.32 -0.43
N PRO A 272 5.68 12.65 0.73
CA PRO A 272 6.41 13.12 1.90
C PRO A 272 7.91 12.88 1.74
N TYR A 273 8.72 13.82 2.24
CA TYR A 273 10.18 13.65 2.34
C TYR A 273 10.57 12.32 3.00
N GLY A 274 9.82 11.88 4.01
CA GLY A 274 10.03 10.62 4.71
C GLY A 274 10.02 9.38 3.80
N ASP A 275 9.31 9.41 2.67
CA ASP A 275 9.35 8.31 1.69
C ASP A 275 10.71 8.21 1.00
N PHE A 276 11.28 9.35 0.62
CA PHE A 276 12.62 9.42 0.01
C PHE A 276 13.68 8.98 1.01
N ALA A 277 13.64 9.52 2.23
CA ALA A 277 14.56 9.16 3.30
C ALA A 277 14.49 7.66 3.64
N LYS A 278 13.28 7.09 3.75
CA LYS A 278 13.09 5.66 4.05
C LYS A 278 13.55 4.76 2.90
N ALA A 279 13.29 5.15 1.66
CA ALA A 279 13.72 4.42 0.48
C ALA A 279 15.21 4.60 0.17
N ASN A 280 15.91 5.50 0.88
CA ASN A 280 17.24 5.96 0.54
C ASN A 280 17.33 6.42 -0.93
N HIS A 281 16.28 7.12 -1.40
CA HIS A 281 16.16 7.60 -2.77
C HIS A 281 16.62 9.06 -2.84
N PRO A 282 17.41 9.47 -3.84
CA PRO A 282 17.74 10.89 -4.04
C PRO A 282 16.48 11.73 -4.24
N LEU A 283 16.53 12.96 -3.75
CA LEU A 283 15.51 13.97 -4.01
C LEU A 283 15.60 14.44 -5.46
N PHE A 284 14.44 14.68 -6.06
CA PHE A 284 14.30 15.35 -7.35
C PHE A 284 13.83 16.80 -7.17
N PRO A 285 14.02 17.66 -8.18
CA PRO A 285 13.43 18.98 -8.20
C PRO A 285 11.92 18.91 -7.95
N SER A 286 11.44 19.67 -6.97
CA SER A 286 10.01 19.83 -6.72
C SER A 286 9.38 20.67 -7.81
N ALA A 287 8.09 20.47 -8.04
CA ALA A 287 7.26 21.45 -8.72
C ALA A 287 7.23 22.79 -7.98
N TRP A 288 7.13 23.87 -8.75
CA TRP A 288 6.90 25.22 -8.23
C TRP A 288 5.48 25.31 -7.66
N CYS A 289 5.37 25.62 -6.36
CA CYS A 289 4.12 25.56 -5.62
C CYS A 289 3.97 26.73 -4.65
N GLU A 290 2.75 26.93 -4.16
CA GLU A 290 2.35 28.10 -3.38
C GLU A 290 3.12 28.20 -2.06
N GLU A 291 3.40 27.07 -1.41
CA GLU A 291 4.16 27.05 -0.15
C GLU A 291 5.58 27.56 -0.37
N TRP A 292 6.21 27.18 -1.48
CA TRP A 292 7.55 27.65 -1.82
C TRP A 292 7.53 29.14 -2.19
N TRP A 293 6.58 29.57 -3.03
CA TRP A 293 6.44 30.97 -3.41
C TRP A 293 6.22 31.91 -2.22
N VAL A 294 5.35 31.53 -1.28
CA VAL A 294 5.10 32.33 -0.06
C VAL A 294 6.36 32.45 0.80
N LEU A 295 7.17 31.39 0.90
CA LEU A 295 8.45 31.45 1.63
C LEU A 295 9.44 32.40 0.97
N GLU A 296 9.61 32.35 -0.36
CA GLU A 296 10.47 33.29 -1.08
C GLU A 296 9.97 34.74 -0.95
N LEU A 297 8.65 34.95 -1.02
CA LEU A 297 8.05 36.27 -0.84
C LEU A 297 8.31 36.82 0.57
N ARG A 298 8.14 35.99 1.61
CA ARG A 298 8.39 36.38 3.00
C ARG A 298 9.86 36.72 3.24
N GLU A 299 10.78 35.93 2.68
CA GLU A 299 12.22 36.22 2.76
C GLU A 299 12.57 37.57 2.13
N LYS A 300 11.87 37.98 1.07
CA LYS A 300 12.00 39.30 0.42
C LYS A 300 11.12 40.39 1.03
N GLY A 301 10.59 40.18 2.24
CA GLY A 301 9.81 41.16 2.99
C GLY A 301 8.38 41.40 2.47
N GLY A 302 7.89 40.55 1.56
CA GLY A 302 6.49 40.55 1.16
C GLY A 302 5.60 39.79 2.16
N LYS A 303 4.29 40.01 2.08
CA LYS A 303 3.31 39.34 2.93
C LYS A 303 2.19 38.74 2.09
N TRP A 304 1.83 37.52 2.42
CA TRP A 304 0.68 36.79 1.88
C TRP A 304 0.16 35.90 3.01
N ASP A 305 -1.06 36.16 3.45
CA ASP A 305 -1.60 35.59 4.69
C ASP A 305 -2.04 34.15 4.48
N ASP A 306 -2.83 33.90 3.44
CA ASP A 306 -3.30 32.56 3.09
C ASP A 306 -2.61 32.03 1.83
N VAL A 307 -1.83 30.97 1.99
CA VAL A 307 -1.11 30.27 0.91
C VAL A 307 -2.04 29.66 -0.14
N HIS A 308 -3.30 29.39 0.20
CA HIS A 308 -4.28 28.81 -0.71
C HIS A 308 -5.12 29.87 -1.45
N THR A 309 -5.08 31.13 -1.02
CA THR A 309 -5.74 32.21 -1.74
C THR A 309 -4.88 32.64 -2.93
N MET A 310 -5.45 32.55 -4.13
CA MET A 310 -4.77 32.91 -5.37
C MET A 310 -4.80 34.44 -5.59
N PRO A 311 -3.65 35.13 -5.74
CA PRO A 311 -3.62 36.54 -6.15
C PRO A 311 -4.16 36.68 -7.58
N SER A 312 -4.65 37.85 -7.99
CA SER A 312 -4.87 38.10 -9.43
C SER A 312 -3.55 38.11 -10.20
N ALA A 313 -3.60 37.89 -11.52
CA ALA A 313 -2.39 37.92 -12.35
C ALA A 313 -1.64 39.26 -12.21
N ASP A 314 -2.37 40.38 -12.22
CA ASP A 314 -1.78 41.71 -12.02
C ASP A 314 -1.10 41.87 -10.65
N GLN A 315 -1.70 41.33 -9.59
CA GLN A 315 -1.10 41.34 -8.26
C GLN A 315 0.16 40.46 -8.23
N ALA A 316 0.12 39.27 -8.82
CA ALA A 316 1.27 38.37 -8.91
C ALA A 316 2.47 39.04 -9.60
N PHE A 317 2.28 39.64 -10.78
CA PHE A 317 3.35 40.37 -11.46
C PHE A 317 3.89 41.55 -10.64
N LYS A 318 3.01 42.33 -10.00
CA LYS A 318 3.42 43.46 -9.14
C LYS A 318 4.27 42.98 -7.97
N LEU A 319 3.88 41.89 -7.31
CA LEU A 319 4.64 41.29 -6.21
C LEU A 319 6.00 40.80 -6.69
N SER A 320 6.05 40.05 -7.80
CA SER A 320 7.29 39.57 -8.39
C SER A 320 8.24 40.70 -8.78
N GLN A 321 7.74 41.76 -9.40
CA GLN A 321 8.54 42.92 -9.80
C GLN A 321 9.08 43.71 -8.60
N LYS A 322 8.23 43.93 -7.58
CA LYS A 322 8.54 44.69 -6.37
C LYS A 322 9.54 43.96 -5.48
N HIS A 323 9.30 42.67 -5.23
CA HIS A 323 10.09 41.88 -4.28
C HIS A 323 11.19 41.05 -4.94
N LYS A 324 11.28 41.06 -6.27
CA LYS A 324 12.23 40.24 -7.05
C LYS A 324 12.13 38.75 -6.72
N VAL A 325 10.89 38.27 -6.64
CA VAL A 325 10.55 36.85 -6.50
C VAL A 325 9.98 36.33 -7.81
N PRO A 326 10.04 35.01 -8.08
CA PRO A 326 9.45 34.43 -9.27
C PRO A 326 7.93 34.64 -9.32
N LEU A 327 7.37 34.47 -10.51
CA LEU A 327 5.93 34.56 -10.75
C LEU A 327 5.18 33.52 -9.93
N HIS A 328 3.99 33.89 -9.45
CA HIS A 328 3.13 32.99 -8.67
C HIS A 328 2.83 31.68 -9.45
N PRO A 329 2.88 30.50 -8.79
CA PRO A 329 2.65 29.19 -9.43
C PRO A 329 1.37 29.08 -10.26
N ALA A 330 0.26 29.64 -9.78
CA ALA A 330 -1.02 29.65 -10.50
C ALA A 330 -0.98 30.29 -11.91
N TYR A 331 0.03 31.11 -12.20
CA TYR A 331 0.25 31.78 -13.48
C TYR A 331 1.51 31.30 -14.20
N THR A 332 2.06 30.18 -13.76
CA THR A 332 3.20 29.51 -14.36
C THR A 332 2.69 28.32 -15.16
N TYR A 333 2.98 28.28 -16.46
CA TYR A 333 2.55 27.20 -17.35
C TYR A 333 3.71 26.24 -17.65
N ARG A 334 3.43 25.19 -18.43
CA ARG A 334 4.38 24.14 -18.80
C ARG A 334 5.36 24.55 -19.89
N TRP A 335 5.97 25.72 -19.72
CA TRP A 335 6.90 26.29 -20.69
C TRP A 335 8.10 25.38 -20.99
N HIS A 336 8.52 24.56 -20.03
CA HIS A 336 9.62 23.60 -20.19
C HIS A 336 9.21 22.31 -20.91
N ASP A 337 7.92 22.11 -21.20
CA ASP A 337 7.40 20.94 -21.92
C ASP A 337 7.17 21.22 -23.41
N VAL A 338 7.43 22.43 -23.91
CA VAL A 338 7.31 22.78 -25.33
C VAL A 338 8.64 23.28 -25.87
N GLU A 339 8.80 23.23 -27.18
CA GLU A 339 9.97 23.76 -27.88
C GLU A 339 9.79 25.23 -28.27
N SER A 340 10.89 25.93 -28.55
CA SER A 340 10.86 27.35 -28.90
C SER A 340 10.14 27.61 -30.23
N GLU A 341 10.22 26.71 -31.21
CA GLU A 341 9.46 26.88 -32.47
C GLU A 341 7.94 26.85 -32.22
N GLN A 342 7.49 25.99 -31.29
CA GLN A 342 6.08 25.95 -30.88
C GLN A 342 5.66 27.27 -30.22
N LEU A 343 6.53 27.89 -29.41
CA LEU A 343 6.25 29.21 -28.84
C LEU A 343 6.14 30.31 -29.90
N LEU A 344 6.97 30.24 -30.95
CA LEU A 344 6.88 31.19 -32.08
C LEU A 344 5.55 31.04 -32.82
N GLU A 345 5.14 29.80 -33.15
CA GLU A 345 3.84 29.53 -33.77
C GLU A 345 2.69 30.06 -32.90
N LEU A 346 2.76 29.81 -31.59
CA LEU A 346 1.78 30.29 -30.63
C LEU A 346 1.75 31.84 -30.60
N ALA A 347 2.90 32.50 -30.61
CA ALA A 347 3.00 33.96 -30.63
C ALA A 347 2.38 34.58 -31.89
N GLU A 348 2.66 34.00 -33.06
CA GLU A 348 2.13 34.44 -34.36
C GLU A 348 0.62 34.26 -34.47
N TRP A 349 0.07 33.26 -33.78
CA TRP A 349 -1.37 33.08 -33.66
C TRP A 349 -1.99 34.08 -32.67
N LEU A 350 -1.44 34.19 -31.45
CA LEU A 350 -2.01 35.02 -30.39
C LEU A 350 -2.06 36.51 -30.74
N VAL A 351 -1.07 37.03 -31.49
CA VAL A 351 -1.03 38.46 -31.89
C VAL A 351 -2.22 38.85 -32.80
N LYS A 352 -2.89 37.88 -33.44
CA LYS A 352 -4.10 38.10 -34.26
C LYS A 352 -5.37 38.27 -33.42
N GLY A 353 -5.28 38.07 -32.10
CA GLY A 353 -6.41 38.18 -31.17
C GLY A 353 -6.82 39.61 -30.86
N LYS A 354 -7.92 39.75 -30.11
CA LYS A 354 -8.49 41.01 -29.65
C LYS A 354 -8.54 41.03 -28.13
N LEU A 355 -8.18 42.18 -27.56
CA LEU A 355 -8.22 42.44 -26.12
C LEU A 355 -9.47 43.26 -25.79
N LYS A 356 -10.21 42.84 -24.76
CA LYS A 356 -11.34 43.60 -24.21
C LYS A 356 -10.92 44.24 -22.89
N TYR A 357 -10.94 45.57 -22.84
CA TYR A 357 -10.63 46.34 -21.64
C TYR A 357 -11.89 46.99 -21.06
N GLU A 358 -11.93 47.07 -19.74
CA GLU A 358 -12.94 47.83 -18.99
C GLU A 358 -12.21 48.64 -17.91
N PHE A 359 -12.41 49.96 -17.88
CA PHE A 359 -11.76 50.90 -16.95
C PHE A 359 -10.26 50.58 -16.69
N PHE A 360 -9.48 50.38 -17.78
CA PHE A 360 -8.03 50.07 -17.77
C PHE A 360 -7.65 48.62 -17.40
N THR A 361 -8.60 47.77 -17.03
CA THR A 361 -8.35 46.36 -16.71
C THR A 361 -8.65 45.47 -17.91
N LEU A 362 -7.72 44.58 -18.26
CA LEU A 362 -7.96 43.53 -19.26
C LEU A 362 -9.01 42.57 -18.69
N LYS A 363 -10.16 42.44 -19.35
CA LYS A 363 -11.22 41.53 -18.92
C LYS A 363 -11.16 40.19 -19.61
N GLU A 364 -10.75 40.19 -20.88
CA GLU A 364 -10.84 39.03 -21.74
C GLU A 364 -9.92 39.18 -22.94
N PHE A 365 -9.40 38.06 -23.42
CA PHE A 365 -8.73 37.95 -24.72
C PHE A 365 -9.47 36.93 -25.58
N ARG A 366 -9.68 37.27 -26.85
CA ARG A 366 -10.31 36.37 -27.84
C ARG A 366 -9.46 36.25 -29.09
N VAL A 367 -9.28 35.04 -29.60
CA VAL A 367 -8.59 34.79 -30.88
C VAL A 367 -9.33 33.72 -31.68
N GLN A 368 -9.36 33.84 -33.00
CA GLN A 368 -10.00 32.83 -33.85
C GLN A 368 -9.26 31.49 -33.70
N SER A 369 -10.00 30.40 -33.60
CA SER A 369 -9.45 29.05 -33.44
C SER A 369 -8.48 28.69 -34.58
N SER A 370 -7.38 28.01 -34.23
CA SER A 370 -6.28 27.61 -35.12
C SER A 370 -5.74 26.25 -34.67
N PRO A 371 -5.10 25.45 -35.55
CA PRO A 371 -4.34 24.27 -35.14
C PRO A 371 -3.35 24.53 -33.99
N SER A 372 -2.75 25.73 -33.93
CA SER A 372 -1.84 26.19 -32.87
C SER A 372 -2.45 26.19 -31.47
N LYS A 373 -3.78 26.06 -31.36
CA LYS A 373 -4.48 25.83 -30.09
C LYS A 373 -3.94 24.61 -29.35
N SER A 374 -3.48 23.56 -30.05
CA SER A 374 -2.90 22.36 -29.42
C SER A 374 -1.73 22.69 -28.48
N ILE A 375 -0.94 23.73 -28.79
CA ILE A 375 0.18 24.21 -27.97
C ILE A 375 -0.35 24.86 -26.69
N LEU A 376 -1.47 25.59 -26.79
CA LEU A 376 -2.17 26.16 -25.62
C LEU A 376 -2.73 25.04 -24.72
N GLU A 377 -3.23 23.96 -25.32
CA GLU A 377 -3.67 22.74 -24.62
C GLU A 377 -2.47 22.07 -23.91
N GLU A 378 -1.33 21.89 -24.58
CA GLU A 378 -0.09 21.29 -24.02
C GLU A 378 0.46 22.12 -22.84
N LEU A 379 0.44 23.45 -22.95
CA LEU A 379 0.78 24.38 -21.88
C LEU A 379 -0.21 24.33 -20.69
N CYS A 380 -1.36 23.66 -20.87
CA CYS A 380 -2.44 23.55 -19.89
C CYS A 380 -3.03 24.89 -19.48
N VAL A 381 -3.15 25.84 -20.42
CA VAL A 381 -3.74 27.16 -20.16
C VAL A 381 -5.26 27.05 -20.21
N PRO A 382 -6.00 27.34 -19.11
CA PRO A 382 -7.45 27.28 -19.11
C PRO A 382 -8.07 28.26 -20.11
N HIS A 383 -9.00 27.78 -20.94
CA HIS A 383 -9.69 28.58 -21.94
C HIS A 383 -11.05 27.98 -22.29
N THR A 384 -11.96 28.81 -22.79
CA THR A 384 -13.27 28.39 -23.27
C THR A 384 -13.39 28.57 -24.78
N ILE A 385 -14.34 27.87 -25.39
CA ILE A 385 -14.68 28.02 -26.80
C ILE A 385 -16.01 28.75 -26.92
N ASP A 386 -16.00 29.90 -27.58
CA ASP A 386 -17.20 30.64 -27.97
C ASP A 386 -17.29 30.66 -29.50
N SER A 387 -18.20 29.85 -30.04
CA SER A 387 -18.38 29.66 -31.47
C SER A 387 -17.09 29.21 -32.18
N ALA A 388 -16.36 30.11 -32.82
CA ALA A 388 -15.09 29.84 -33.50
C ALA A 388 -13.89 30.51 -32.81
N PHE A 389 -14.07 31.04 -31.59
CA PHE A 389 -13.05 31.77 -30.85
C PHE A 389 -12.60 31.02 -29.61
N VAL A 390 -11.29 31.06 -29.37
CA VAL A 390 -10.67 30.69 -28.10
C VAL A 390 -10.71 31.93 -27.21
N VAL A 391 -11.25 31.77 -26.01
CA VAL A 391 -11.47 32.85 -25.05
C VAL A 391 -10.69 32.57 -23.77
N LEU A 392 -9.82 33.51 -23.41
CA LEU A 392 -9.07 33.51 -22.14
C LEU A 392 -9.65 34.56 -21.21
N ASP A 393 -9.82 34.18 -19.94
CA ASP A 393 -10.22 35.12 -18.89
C ASP A 393 -9.14 36.17 -18.61
N GLN A 394 -9.48 37.17 -17.79
CA GLN A 394 -8.58 38.25 -17.39
C GLN A 394 -7.21 37.75 -16.90
N ASN A 395 -7.19 36.75 -16.02
CA ASN A 395 -5.96 36.34 -15.34
C ASN A 395 -5.06 35.53 -16.27
N HIS A 396 -5.63 34.55 -16.97
CA HIS A 396 -4.89 33.70 -17.89
C HIS A 396 -4.42 34.47 -19.13
N ALA A 397 -5.23 35.39 -19.65
CA ALA A 397 -4.83 36.28 -20.73
C ALA A 397 -3.66 37.18 -20.31
N ALA A 398 -3.76 37.84 -19.15
CA ALA A 398 -2.69 38.70 -18.65
C ALA A 398 -1.40 37.91 -18.41
N ALA A 399 -1.48 36.74 -17.78
CA ALA A 399 -0.32 35.89 -17.51
C ALA A 399 0.35 35.40 -18.79
N LEU A 400 -0.41 34.82 -19.71
CA LEU A 400 0.11 34.26 -20.96
C LEU A 400 0.80 35.33 -21.81
N LEU A 401 0.08 36.42 -22.08
CA LEU A 401 0.54 37.45 -23.01
C LEU A 401 1.70 38.28 -22.43
N ARG A 402 1.77 38.48 -21.10
CA ARG A 402 2.95 39.11 -20.46
C ARG A 402 4.16 38.20 -20.47
N CYS A 403 4.00 36.92 -20.14
CA CYS A 403 5.09 35.95 -20.17
C CYS A 403 5.71 35.82 -21.56
N MET A 404 4.88 35.86 -22.62
CA MET A 404 5.35 35.86 -24.01
C MET A 404 5.76 37.24 -24.53
N GLY A 405 5.71 38.30 -23.71
CA GLY A 405 6.12 39.64 -24.13
C GLY A 405 5.27 40.25 -25.25
N LEU A 406 4.02 39.80 -25.44
CA LEU A 406 3.14 40.20 -26.54
C LEU A 406 2.33 41.47 -26.26
N LEU A 407 2.27 41.92 -25.01
CA LEU A 407 1.53 43.13 -24.64
C LEU A 407 2.36 44.39 -24.85
N LYS A 408 1.87 45.30 -25.70
CA LYS A 408 2.42 46.64 -25.92
C LYS A 408 1.36 47.69 -25.58
N GLY A 409 1.38 48.18 -24.35
CA GLY A 409 0.31 49.05 -23.83
C GLY A 409 -1.03 48.30 -23.77
N ARG A 410 -2.03 48.77 -24.54
CA ARG A 410 -3.35 48.13 -24.67
C ARG A 410 -3.50 47.27 -25.94
N GLY A 411 -2.44 47.14 -26.73
CA GLY A 411 -2.42 46.34 -27.96
C GLY A 411 -1.55 45.10 -27.85
N LEU A 412 -1.51 44.35 -28.95
CA LEU A 412 -0.62 43.20 -29.13
C LEU A 412 0.46 43.54 -30.16
N SER A 413 1.69 43.11 -29.91
CA SER A 413 2.80 43.17 -30.86
C SER A 413 3.70 41.97 -30.63
N ILE A 414 4.24 41.44 -31.73
CA ILE A 414 5.17 40.30 -31.71
C ILE A 414 6.64 40.74 -31.73
N ASP A 415 6.92 42.04 -31.87
CA ASP A 415 8.27 42.56 -32.13
C ASP A 415 9.26 42.12 -31.04
N LYS A 416 8.89 42.32 -29.77
CA LYS A 416 9.69 41.92 -28.60
C LYS A 416 9.95 40.41 -28.57
N PHE A 417 8.99 39.60 -28.99
CA PHE A 417 9.14 38.15 -29.06
C PHE A 417 10.16 37.78 -30.13
N LYS A 418 10.03 38.33 -31.35
CA LYS A 418 10.94 38.06 -32.48
C LYS A 418 12.37 38.54 -32.22
N GLU A 419 12.54 39.64 -31.50
CA GLU A 419 13.85 40.13 -31.07
C GLU A 419 14.56 39.19 -30.09
N ALA A 420 13.81 38.54 -29.20
CA ALA A 420 14.37 37.63 -28.20
C ALA A 420 14.46 36.17 -28.66
N TYR A 421 13.75 35.81 -29.74
CA TYR A 421 13.63 34.45 -30.24
C TYR A 421 14.98 33.90 -30.72
N ASP A 422 15.28 32.70 -30.26
CA ASP A 422 16.42 31.89 -30.70
C ASP A 422 15.99 30.43 -30.67
N GLU A 423 16.07 29.75 -31.83
CA GLU A 423 15.70 28.35 -32.01
C GLU A 423 16.49 27.42 -31.09
N LYS A 424 17.73 27.78 -30.72
CA LYS A 424 18.58 26.98 -29.83
C LYS A 424 18.30 27.21 -28.34
N LEU A 425 17.52 28.23 -28.01
CA LEU A 425 17.23 28.57 -26.62
C LEU A 425 16.06 27.73 -26.12
N PRO A 426 16.15 27.09 -24.95
CA PRO A 426 15.00 26.39 -24.36
C PRO A 426 13.82 27.34 -24.13
N ALA A 427 12.60 26.85 -24.37
CA ALA A 427 11.37 27.64 -24.30
C ALA A 427 11.19 28.39 -22.95
N LEU A 428 11.48 27.74 -21.82
CA LEU A 428 11.42 28.39 -20.50
C LEU A 428 12.42 29.54 -20.35
N GLU A 429 13.62 29.42 -20.93
CA GLU A 429 14.63 30.49 -20.90
C GLU A 429 14.21 31.68 -21.77
N LEU A 430 13.60 31.42 -22.94
CA LEU A 430 13.01 32.44 -23.78
C LEU A 430 11.92 33.22 -23.02
N ILE A 431 11.02 32.50 -22.33
CA ILE A 431 9.97 33.12 -21.51
C ILE A 431 10.56 33.98 -20.39
N ASN A 432 11.63 33.53 -19.72
CA ASN A 432 12.29 34.33 -18.68
C ASN A 432 12.88 35.66 -19.22
N LYS A 433 13.38 35.69 -20.47
CA LYS A 433 13.82 36.93 -21.13
C LYS A 433 12.66 37.89 -21.41
N LEU A 434 11.48 37.36 -21.72
CA LEU A 434 10.31 38.12 -22.18
C LEU A 434 9.43 38.64 -21.04
N ALA A 435 9.20 37.82 -20.01
CA ALA A 435 8.21 38.04 -18.95
C ALA A 435 8.49 39.27 -18.07
N GLY A 436 9.76 39.70 -18.00
CA GLY A 436 10.19 40.78 -17.12
C GLY A 436 10.20 40.42 -15.62
N VAL A 437 9.93 39.15 -15.31
CA VAL A 437 10.00 38.52 -13.99
C VAL A 437 10.53 37.09 -14.18
N GLU A 438 11.12 36.51 -13.13
CA GLU A 438 11.54 35.10 -13.18
C GLU A 438 10.31 34.18 -13.24
N VAL A 439 10.36 33.18 -14.11
CA VAL A 439 9.36 32.11 -14.25
C VAL A 439 10.05 30.78 -13.98
N LYS A 440 9.61 30.07 -12.93
CA LYS A 440 10.15 28.75 -12.56
C LYS A 440 9.60 27.64 -13.49
N PRO A 441 10.28 26.49 -13.60
CA PRO A 441 9.68 25.32 -14.24
C PRO A 441 8.47 24.84 -13.45
N TYR A 442 7.33 24.69 -14.13
CA TYR A 442 6.07 24.30 -13.49
C TYR A 442 6.11 22.88 -12.90
N ALA A 443 6.68 21.93 -13.65
CA ALA A 443 6.72 20.50 -13.33
C ALA A 443 8.06 19.88 -13.78
N PRO A 444 9.18 20.19 -13.12
CA PRO A 444 10.49 19.68 -13.50
C PRO A 444 10.65 18.17 -13.27
N THR A 445 9.70 17.53 -12.58
CA THR A 445 9.69 16.08 -12.36
C THR A 445 8.27 15.54 -12.43
N TYR A 446 8.10 14.57 -13.31
CA TYR A 446 6.88 13.80 -13.50
C TYR A 446 7.01 12.40 -12.90
N ILE A 447 5.94 11.90 -12.29
CA ILE A 447 5.90 10.58 -11.63
C ILE A 447 4.91 9.67 -12.36
N GLY A 448 5.43 8.57 -12.91
CA GLY A 448 4.61 7.47 -13.42
C GLY A 448 3.88 6.74 -12.29
N ALA A 449 2.67 6.26 -12.57
CA ALA A 449 1.87 5.52 -11.60
C ALA A 449 0.90 4.54 -12.27
N ARG A 450 0.69 3.39 -11.62
CA ARG A 450 -0.32 2.41 -12.04
C ARG A 450 -1.09 1.86 -10.86
N MET A 451 -2.27 1.35 -11.14
CA MET A 451 -3.07 0.67 -10.14
C MET A 451 -2.37 -0.63 -9.70
N GLY A 452 -2.22 -0.77 -8.38
CA GLY A 452 -1.79 -1.98 -7.72
C GLY A 452 -3.00 -2.83 -7.37
N ARG A 453 -3.43 -2.79 -6.12
CA ARG A 453 -4.60 -3.53 -5.63
C ARG A 453 -5.68 -2.55 -5.20
N PRO A 454 -6.96 -2.84 -5.46
CA PRO A 454 -8.04 -2.09 -4.85
C PRO A 454 -7.93 -2.08 -3.32
N GLU A 455 -8.55 -1.08 -2.72
CA GLU A 455 -8.85 -1.01 -1.30
C GLU A 455 -9.64 -2.24 -0.82
N LYS A 456 -9.60 -2.49 0.48
CA LYS A 456 -10.22 -3.66 1.09
C LYS A 456 -10.90 -3.24 2.39
N ALA A 457 -12.16 -3.64 2.54
CA ALA A 457 -12.89 -3.57 3.80
C ALA A 457 -13.85 -4.76 3.83
N LYS A 458 -13.34 -5.92 4.26
CA LYS A 458 -14.11 -7.17 4.19
C LYS A 458 -13.77 -8.16 5.29
N LYS A 459 -14.75 -9.01 5.62
CA LYS A 459 -14.59 -10.15 6.53
C LYS A 459 -13.46 -11.06 6.04
N ARG A 460 -12.61 -11.51 6.95
CA ARG A 460 -11.56 -12.49 6.65
C ARG A 460 -12.07 -13.89 6.95
N GLU A 461 -12.54 -14.56 5.91
CA GLU A 461 -13.18 -15.86 6.04
C GLU A 461 -12.34 -16.97 5.43
N MET A 462 -12.47 -18.17 5.99
CA MET A 462 -12.00 -19.39 5.34
C MET A 462 -12.93 -19.78 4.18
N ARG A 463 -12.50 -20.72 3.34
CA ARG A 463 -13.35 -21.30 2.29
C ARG A 463 -13.51 -22.81 2.51
N PRO A 464 -14.74 -23.30 2.70
CA PRO A 464 -15.94 -22.58 3.16
C PRO A 464 -15.71 -21.86 4.50
N ALA A 465 -16.55 -20.88 4.82
CA ALA A 465 -16.49 -20.09 6.06
C ALA A 465 -17.14 -20.86 7.22
N PRO A 466 -16.37 -21.42 8.17
CA PRO A 466 -16.94 -22.14 9.31
C PRO A 466 -17.47 -21.15 10.36
N HIS A 467 -18.47 -21.59 11.10
CA HIS A 467 -18.91 -20.92 12.34
C HIS A 467 -18.18 -21.49 13.56
N VAL A 468 -17.70 -22.74 13.47
CA VAL A 468 -17.02 -23.44 14.57
C VAL A 468 -15.88 -24.31 14.05
N LEU A 469 -14.79 -24.38 14.81
CA LEU A 469 -13.69 -25.31 14.55
C LEU A 469 -14.01 -26.70 15.12
N PHE A 470 -15.06 -27.33 14.59
CA PHE A 470 -15.48 -28.67 14.97
C PHE A 470 -15.41 -29.63 13.76
N PRO A 471 -14.67 -30.75 13.85
CA PRO A 471 -14.48 -31.66 12.73
C PRO A 471 -15.72 -32.54 12.52
N ILE A 472 -16.15 -32.69 11.27
CA ILE A 472 -17.27 -33.58 10.89
C ILE A 472 -16.92 -34.52 9.71
N GLY A 473 -15.63 -34.62 9.36
CA GLY A 473 -15.18 -35.41 8.22
C GLY A 473 -15.88 -34.99 6.91
N GLY A 474 -16.32 -35.98 6.14
CA GLY A 474 -17.13 -35.79 4.94
C GLY A 474 -18.64 -35.70 5.18
N ALA A 475 -19.12 -35.90 6.42
CA ALA A 475 -20.55 -36.10 6.70
C ALA A 475 -21.43 -34.87 6.40
N GLY A 476 -20.87 -33.66 6.50
CA GLY A 476 -21.59 -32.41 6.20
C GLY A 476 -21.58 -31.98 4.72
N GLY A 477 -21.07 -32.84 3.81
CA GLY A 477 -20.94 -32.54 2.39
C GLY A 477 -20.00 -31.36 2.07
N LYS A 478 -20.12 -30.78 0.87
CA LYS A 478 -19.23 -29.69 0.39
C LYS A 478 -19.21 -28.45 1.29
N LEU A 479 -20.34 -28.13 1.93
CA LEU A 479 -20.48 -26.97 2.82
C LEU A 479 -20.04 -27.27 4.26
N ARG A 480 -19.74 -28.53 4.59
CA ARG A 480 -19.38 -28.96 5.94
C ARG A 480 -20.46 -28.57 6.97
N SER A 481 -21.72 -28.80 6.60
CA SER A 481 -22.88 -28.46 7.43
C SER A 481 -23.04 -29.48 8.57
N ILE A 482 -22.94 -29.00 9.81
CA ILE A 482 -23.25 -29.74 11.03
C ILE A 482 -24.76 -29.96 11.13
N MET A 483 -25.57 -29.00 10.69
CA MET A 483 -27.04 -29.12 10.70
C MET A 483 -27.55 -30.28 9.85
N LYS A 484 -26.88 -30.59 8.73
CA LYS A 484 -27.20 -31.80 7.94
C LYS A 484 -26.98 -33.10 8.71
N VAL A 485 -25.91 -33.17 9.50
CA VAL A 485 -25.61 -34.33 10.34
C VAL A 485 -26.60 -34.43 11.50
N TYR A 486 -26.96 -33.28 12.09
CA TYR A 486 -27.93 -33.19 13.17
C TYR A 486 -29.34 -33.64 12.75
N LYS A 487 -29.81 -33.20 11.56
CA LYS A 487 -31.15 -33.50 11.02
C LYS A 487 -31.25 -34.84 10.29
N ALA A 488 -30.14 -35.56 10.08
CA ALA A 488 -30.16 -36.88 9.47
C ALA A 488 -30.91 -37.89 10.36
N ASP A 489 -31.35 -39.02 9.81
CA ASP A 489 -32.04 -40.05 10.58
C ASP A 489 -31.20 -40.61 11.74
N ASN A 490 -31.86 -41.16 12.77
CA ASN A 490 -31.19 -41.74 13.94
C ASN A 490 -30.33 -42.96 13.61
N TYR A 491 -30.54 -43.58 12.45
CA TYR A 491 -29.72 -44.68 11.94
C TYR A 491 -28.52 -44.23 11.09
N ALA A 492 -28.34 -42.93 10.86
CA ALA A 492 -27.20 -42.41 10.11
C ALA A 492 -25.88 -42.66 10.85
N ARG A 493 -24.85 -43.09 10.11
CA ARG A 493 -23.52 -43.37 10.68
C ARG A 493 -22.90 -42.09 11.26
N MET A 494 -22.45 -42.16 12.51
CA MET A 494 -21.73 -41.06 13.16
C MET A 494 -20.43 -40.72 12.39
N PRO A 495 -20.08 -39.43 12.25
CA PRO A 495 -18.81 -39.05 11.65
C PRO A 495 -17.65 -39.53 12.53
N SER A 496 -16.69 -40.19 11.89
CA SER A 496 -15.41 -40.59 12.49
C SER A 496 -14.36 -39.51 12.22
N VAL A 497 -13.70 -39.01 13.26
CA VAL A 497 -12.77 -37.87 13.19
C VAL A 497 -11.63 -38.00 14.20
N ASP A 498 -10.47 -37.44 13.85
CA ASP A 498 -9.31 -37.37 14.75
C ASP A 498 -9.53 -36.35 15.86
N LEU A 499 -9.48 -36.82 17.10
CA LEU A 499 -9.66 -35.99 18.29
C LEU A 499 -8.64 -36.37 19.37
N THR A 500 -8.26 -35.39 20.20
CA THR A 500 -7.51 -35.74 21.41
C THR A 500 -8.34 -36.61 22.34
N ARG A 501 -7.66 -37.52 23.03
CA ARG A 501 -8.28 -38.48 23.93
C ARG A 501 -8.14 -38.03 25.39
N ARG A 502 -9.25 -37.61 25.99
CA ARG A 502 -9.32 -37.31 27.43
C ARG A 502 -10.45 -38.07 28.06
N LYS A 503 -10.27 -38.46 29.32
CA LYS A 503 -11.27 -39.19 30.10
C LYS A 503 -11.73 -38.36 31.28
N CYS A 504 -13.04 -38.24 31.44
CA CYS A 504 -13.62 -37.61 32.60
C CYS A 504 -13.44 -38.48 33.85
N GLU A 505 -12.96 -37.91 34.94
CA GLU A 505 -12.75 -38.68 36.18
C GLU A 505 -14.04 -39.09 36.87
N LYS A 506 -15.10 -38.27 36.72
CA LYS A 506 -16.40 -38.51 37.38
C LYS A 506 -17.32 -39.45 36.61
N CYS A 507 -17.59 -39.18 35.33
CA CYS A 507 -18.50 -40.02 34.52
C CYS A 507 -17.80 -41.06 33.64
N ASN A 508 -16.46 -41.11 33.62
CA ASN A 508 -15.64 -42.00 32.78
C ASN A 508 -15.82 -41.81 31.26
N ASP A 509 -16.58 -40.82 30.81
CA ASP A 509 -16.77 -40.54 29.39
C ASP A 509 -15.48 -40.05 28.73
N LEU A 510 -15.29 -40.47 27.48
CA LEU A 510 -14.25 -39.94 26.61
C LEU A 510 -14.72 -38.64 25.98
N THR A 511 -13.87 -37.63 26.07
CA THR A 511 -14.15 -36.30 25.54
C THR A 511 -12.87 -35.65 25.02
N PRO A 512 -12.95 -34.76 24.03
CA PRO A 512 -11.77 -34.01 23.61
C PRO A 512 -11.56 -32.73 24.42
N TYR A 513 -12.44 -32.41 25.39
CA TYR A 513 -12.41 -31.16 26.14
C TYR A 513 -11.69 -31.29 27.49
N LEU A 514 -11.07 -30.20 27.95
CA LEU A 514 -10.43 -30.09 29.26
C LEU A 514 -11.43 -30.25 30.42
N THR A 515 -12.68 -29.86 30.18
CA THR A 515 -13.78 -29.96 31.14
C THR A 515 -14.87 -30.82 30.53
N CYS A 516 -15.34 -31.82 31.26
CA CYS A 516 -16.39 -32.72 30.81
C CYS A 516 -17.64 -31.90 30.46
N PRO A 517 -18.20 -32.04 29.24
CA PRO A 517 -19.38 -31.30 28.86
C PRO A 517 -20.59 -31.67 29.73
N ASP A 518 -20.64 -32.87 30.29
CA ASP A 518 -21.82 -33.42 30.97
C ASP A 518 -21.85 -33.16 32.48
N CYS A 519 -20.74 -33.36 33.18
CA CYS A 519 -20.67 -33.18 34.64
C CYS A 519 -19.75 -32.04 35.10
N LEU A 520 -19.14 -31.31 34.16
CA LEU A 520 -18.27 -30.16 34.41
C LEU A 520 -17.00 -30.43 35.23
N SER A 521 -16.66 -31.69 35.53
CA SER A 521 -15.38 -32.02 36.17
C SER A 521 -14.21 -31.92 35.18
N GLU A 522 -13.00 -31.78 35.70
CA GLU A 522 -11.78 -31.88 34.91
C GLU A 522 -11.65 -33.27 34.26
N THR A 523 -10.94 -33.30 33.14
CA THR A 523 -10.64 -34.53 32.41
C THR A 523 -9.14 -34.73 32.34
N LYS A 524 -8.69 -35.98 32.34
CA LYS A 524 -7.27 -36.33 32.23
C LYS A 524 -6.93 -36.80 30.82
N GLN A 525 -5.72 -36.46 30.35
CA GLN A 525 -5.21 -36.96 29.08
C GLN A 525 -5.05 -38.47 29.16
N GLU A 526 -5.55 -39.17 28.14
CA GLU A 526 -5.38 -40.61 27.99
C GLU A 526 -4.71 -40.86 26.63
N ARG A 527 -3.88 -41.89 26.56
CA ARG A 527 -3.21 -42.36 25.34
C ARG A 527 -3.71 -43.76 25.01
N ILE A 528 -3.66 -44.14 23.74
CA ILE A 528 -4.04 -45.46 23.26
C ILE A 528 -2.94 -46.07 22.42
N CYS A 529 -2.65 -47.35 22.62
CA CYS A 529 -1.71 -48.07 21.77
C CYS A 529 -2.36 -48.44 20.43
N PRO A 530 -1.81 -48.02 19.27
CA PRO A 530 -2.36 -48.38 17.96
C PRO A 530 -2.23 -49.89 17.66
N LYS A 531 -1.27 -50.58 18.30
CA LYS A 531 -1.01 -52.01 18.07
C LYS A 531 -1.93 -52.94 18.87
N CYS A 532 -2.16 -52.65 20.15
CA CYS A 532 -2.90 -53.56 21.05
C CYS A 532 -4.16 -52.95 21.67
N GLY A 533 -4.48 -51.68 21.39
CA GLY A 533 -5.69 -51.01 21.85
C GLY A 533 -5.76 -50.69 23.34
N ARG A 534 -4.71 -50.96 24.12
CA ARG A 534 -4.69 -50.66 25.56
C ARG A 534 -4.67 -49.14 25.80
N PRO A 535 -5.58 -48.61 26.63
CA PRO A 535 -5.50 -47.24 27.12
C PRO A 535 -4.46 -47.12 28.23
N GLY A 536 -3.87 -45.94 28.38
CA GLY A 536 -2.90 -45.63 29.44
C GLY A 536 -2.47 -44.17 29.40
N THR A 537 -1.42 -43.83 30.13
CA THR A 537 -0.85 -42.45 30.15
C THR A 537 0.56 -42.37 29.56
N ASP A 538 1.25 -43.51 29.45
CA ASP A 538 2.66 -43.57 29.07
C ASP A 538 2.85 -43.47 27.56
N GLU A 539 3.96 -42.85 27.12
CA GLU A 539 4.32 -42.73 25.69
C GLU A 539 4.65 -44.07 25.03
N THR A 540 5.00 -45.08 25.82
CA THR A 540 5.36 -46.42 25.35
C THR A 540 4.45 -47.46 25.99
N CYS A 541 3.78 -48.25 25.18
CA CYS A 541 2.96 -49.36 25.63
C CYS A 541 3.83 -50.55 26.05
N PRO A 542 3.39 -51.39 27.02
CA PRO A 542 4.07 -52.65 27.36
C PRO A 542 4.33 -53.61 26.19
N CYS A 543 3.69 -53.44 25.03
CA CYS A 543 3.96 -54.22 23.82
C CYS A 543 5.08 -53.63 22.93
N GLY A 544 5.80 -52.62 23.41
CA GLY A 544 6.92 -51.95 22.74
C GLY A 544 6.54 -50.90 21.68
N SER A 545 5.25 -50.56 21.55
CA SER A 545 4.77 -49.58 20.56
C SER A 545 4.52 -48.22 21.21
N HIS A 546 4.81 -47.13 20.49
CA HIS A 546 4.45 -45.77 20.91
C HIS A 546 2.94 -45.59 20.94
N THR A 547 2.43 -45.04 22.04
CA THR A 547 1.01 -44.72 22.21
C THR A 547 0.69 -43.37 21.59
N MET A 548 -0.57 -43.17 21.22
CA MET A 548 -1.07 -41.91 20.64
C MET A 548 -2.06 -41.24 21.59
N ASP A 549 -1.97 -39.92 21.72
CA ASP A 549 -2.92 -39.07 22.45
C ASP A 549 -4.07 -38.54 21.57
N VAL A 550 -4.04 -38.89 20.28
CA VAL A 550 -5.06 -38.63 19.28
C VAL A 550 -5.51 -39.95 18.69
N ASP A 551 -6.82 -40.16 18.60
CA ASP A 551 -7.43 -41.31 17.94
C ASP A 551 -8.58 -40.90 17.03
N GLU A 552 -8.78 -41.69 15.96
CA GLU A 552 -9.95 -41.55 15.09
C GLU A 552 -11.14 -42.25 15.76
N ARG A 553 -12.23 -41.51 16.03
CA ARG A 553 -13.39 -42.08 16.72
C ARG A 553 -14.73 -41.47 16.28
N PRO A 554 -15.85 -42.20 16.41
CA PRO A 554 -17.18 -41.67 16.13
C PRO A 554 -17.55 -40.58 17.12
N VAL A 555 -18.19 -39.52 16.62
CA VAL A 555 -18.64 -38.39 17.43
C VAL A 555 -20.16 -38.25 17.34
N ASP A 556 -20.81 -38.27 18.50
CA ASP A 556 -22.25 -38.04 18.61
C ASP A 556 -22.58 -36.54 18.49
N VAL A 557 -22.63 -36.07 17.25
CA VAL A 557 -22.99 -34.69 16.91
C VAL A 557 -24.40 -34.35 17.38
N LYS A 558 -25.34 -35.30 17.38
CA LYS A 558 -26.73 -35.06 17.77
C LYS A 558 -26.87 -34.68 19.22
N ARG A 559 -26.26 -35.48 20.10
CA ARG A 559 -26.23 -35.23 21.54
C ARG A 559 -25.58 -33.88 21.86
N LEU A 560 -24.42 -33.61 21.25
CA LEU A 560 -23.69 -32.36 21.47
C LEU A 560 -24.47 -31.13 20.95
N MET A 561 -25.10 -31.24 19.78
CA MET A 561 -25.90 -30.15 19.21
C MET A 561 -27.15 -29.84 20.04
N LYS A 562 -27.89 -30.86 20.48
CA LYS A 562 -29.11 -30.66 21.30
C LYS A 562 -28.78 -29.85 22.56
N LYS A 563 -27.73 -30.26 23.27
CA LYS A 563 -27.26 -29.55 24.47
C LYS A 563 -26.81 -28.12 24.17
N ALA A 564 -26.09 -27.94 23.06
CA ALA A 564 -25.62 -26.62 22.67
C ALA A 564 -26.77 -25.68 22.28
N ILE A 565 -27.81 -26.17 21.60
CA ILE A 565 -29.03 -25.42 21.26
C ILE A 565 -29.77 -25.01 22.53
N GLU A 566 -29.96 -25.92 23.48
CA GLU A 566 -30.59 -25.64 24.78
C GLU A 566 -29.82 -24.56 25.55
N THR A 567 -28.48 -24.66 25.57
CA THR A 567 -27.62 -23.69 26.26
C THR A 567 -27.70 -22.30 25.61
N CYS A 568 -27.70 -22.24 24.29
CA CYS A 568 -27.71 -20.97 23.53
C CYS A 568 -29.10 -20.38 23.36
N ASP A 569 -30.17 -21.16 23.61
CA ASP A 569 -31.56 -20.81 23.32
C ASP A 569 -31.75 -20.33 21.87
N PHE A 570 -31.13 -21.07 20.94
CA PHE A 570 -31.15 -20.74 19.52
C PHE A 570 -30.79 -21.94 18.65
N GLU A 571 -31.65 -22.30 17.69
CA GLU A 571 -31.36 -23.28 16.65
C GLU A 571 -30.98 -22.56 15.34
N PRO A 572 -29.75 -22.70 14.82
CA PRO A 572 -29.35 -22.07 13.58
C PRO A 572 -29.89 -22.82 12.36
N GLU A 573 -30.31 -22.10 11.32
CA GLU A 573 -30.67 -22.72 10.03
C GLU A 573 -29.48 -23.47 9.41
N GLU A 574 -28.28 -22.89 9.53
CA GLU A 574 -27.04 -23.43 8.99
C GLU A 574 -25.89 -23.26 10.01
N LEU A 575 -25.14 -24.34 10.21
CA LEU A 575 -23.98 -24.36 11.11
C LEU A 575 -22.83 -25.08 10.40
N LYS A 576 -21.76 -24.36 10.07
CA LYS A 576 -20.64 -24.90 9.31
C LYS A 576 -19.47 -25.23 10.22
N GLY A 577 -18.97 -26.46 10.12
CA GLY A 577 -17.78 -26.96 10.80
C GLY A 577 -16.55 -27.01 9.89
N VAL A 578 -15.57 -27.82 10.28
CA VAL A 578 -14.38 -28.12 9.49
C VAL A 578 -14.35 -29.60 9.08
N GLN A 579 -13.58 -29.92 8.05
CA GLN A 579 -13.44 -31.32 7.62
C GLN A 579 -12.63 -32.14 8.63
N GLY A 580 -11.59 -31.54 9.20
CA GLY A 580 -10.73 -32.15 10.20
C GLY A 580 -9.91 -31.08 10.90
N MET A 581 -9.40 -31.41 12.08
CA MET A 581 -8.53 -30.51 12.84
C MET A 581 -7.14 -30.48 12.23
N VAL A 582 -6.60 -29.28 11.98
CA VAL A 582 -5.21 -29.10 11.51
C VAL A 582 -4.23 -28.78 12.63
N SER A 583 -4.74 -28.48 13.83
CA SER A 583 -3.94 -28.25 15.03
C SER A 583 -3.27 -29.53 15.51
N ALA A 584 -2.03 -29.44 16.01
CA ALA A 584 -1.31 -30.58 16.58
C ALA A 584 -2.10 -31.26 17.72
N ALA A 585 -2.71 -30.45 18.60
CA ALA A 585 -3.47 -30.96 19.75
C ALA A 585 -4.85 -31.56 19.39
N LYS A 586 -5.38 -31.33 18.17
CA LYS A 586 -6.69 -31.83 17.71
C LYS A 586 -7.87 -31.62 18.72
N ILE A 587 -7.84 -30.54 19.51
CA ILE A 587 -8.94 -30.16 20.41
C ILE A 587 -9.96 -29.32 19.61
N PRO A 588 -11.21 -29.78 19.46
CA PRO A 588 -12.23 -29.04 18.73
C PRO A 588 -12.80 -27.89 19.57
N GLU A 589 -13.41 -26.92 18.90
CA GLU A 589 -14.16 -25.86 19.56
C GLU A 589 -15.56 -26.34 19.99
N ARG A 590 -16.03 -25.83 21.14
CA ARG A 590 -17.39 -26.06 21.64
C ARG A 590 -18.46 -25.57 20.65
N LEU A 591 -19.52 -26.37 20.44
CA LEU A 591 -20.58 -26.10 19.45
C LEU A 591 -21.41 -24.87 19.79
N GLU A 592 -21.56 -24.56 21.09
CA GLU A 592 -22.22 -23.37 21.61
C GLU A 592 -21.62 -22.09 20.99
N LYS A 593 -20.29 -22.04 20.86
CA LYS A 593 -19.60 -20.92 20.19
C LYS A 593 -20.03 -20.81 18.73
N GLY A 594 -20.14 -21.95 18.04
CA GLY A 594 -20.63 -22.01 16.67
C GLY A 594 -22.04 -21.50 16.48
N ILE A 595 -22.96 -21.92 17.36
CA ILE A 595 -24.37 -21.52 17.33
C ILE A 595 -24.50 -20.01 17.52
N LEU A 596 -23.79 -19.44 18.51
CA LEU A 596 -23.79 -18.00 18.75
C LEU A 596 -23.17 -17.24 17.56
N ARG A 597 -22.08 -17.74 16.96
CA ARG A 597 -21.53 -17.12 15.73
C ARG A 597 -22.52 -17.14 14.57
N ALA A 598 -23.23 -18.26 14.38
CA ALA A 598 -24.26 -18.38 13.36
C ALA A 598 -25.42 -17.39 13.59
N LYS A 599 -25.87 -17.24 14.85
CA LYS A 599 -26.90 -16.27 15.27
C LYS A 599 -26.56 -14.84 14.83
N HIS A 600 -25.30 -14.42 15.04
CA HIS A 600 -24.83 -13.08 14.71
C HIS A 600 -24.23 -12.96 13.29
N LYS A 601 -24.34 -14.00 12.45
CA LYS A 601 -23.85 -14.03 11.06
C LYS A 601 -22.35 -13.67 10.94
N ILE A 602 -21.55 -14.22 11.86
CA ILE A 602 -20.08 -14.10 11.87
C ILE A 602 -19.41 -15.46 11.68
N SER A 603 -18.19 -15.46 11.17
CA SER A 603 -17.41 -16.68 10.91
C SER A 603 -16.09 -16.67 11.66
N VAL A 604 -15.56 -17.86 11.93
CA VAL A 604 -14.32 -18.07 12.69
C VAL A 604 -13.14 -18.31 11.75
N TYR A 605 -11.96 -17.80 12.13
CA TYR A 605 -10.70 -18.09 11.46
C TYR A 605 -9.98 -19.28 12.11
N LYS A 606 -8.87 -19.73 11.51
CA LYS A 606 -8.17 -20.97 11.88
C LYS A 606 -7.70 -21.04 13.34
N ASP A 607 -7.56 -19.90 14.00
CA ASP A 607 -7.09 -19.73 15.37
C ASP A 607 -8.20 -19.40 16.37
N GLY A 608 -9.47 -19.52 15.97
CA GLY A 608 -10.62 -19.24 16.84
C GLY A 608 -11.04 -17.76 16.90
N THR A 609 -10.32 -16.88 16.21
CA THR A 609 -10.61 -15.44 16.19
C THR A 609 -11.59 -15.06 15.08
N VAL A 610 -12.31 -13.95 15.27
CA VAL A 610 -13.09 -13.28 14.22
C VAL A 610 -12.24 -12.13 13.68
N ARG A 611 -12.12 -12.03 12.35
CA ARG A 611 -11.18 -11.10 11.72
C ARG A 611 -11.85 -10.29 10.62
N PHE A 612 -11.52 -9.01 10.57
CA PHE A 612 -11.89 -8.09 9.50
C PHE A 612 -10.61 -7.58 8.84
N ASP A 613 -10.49 -7.76 7.53
CA ASP A 613 -9.35 -7.25 6.76
C ASP A 613 -9.73 -5.87 6.19
N ALA A 614 -9.00 -4.84 6.62
CA ALA A 614 -9.10 -3.48 6.09
C ALA A 614 -7.77 -3.03 5.45
N THR A 615 -7.82 -2.15 4.46
CA THR A 615 -6.66 -1.36 4.04
C THR A 615 -6.45 -0.27 5.08
N ASN A 616 -5.30 -0.32 5.76
CA ASN A 616 -4.95 0.71 6.74
C ASN A 616 -4.38 1.94 6.03
N MET A 617 -4.85 3.11 6.44
CA MET A 617 -4.34 4.40 6.01
C MET A 617 -3.85 5.19 7.21
N VAL A 618 -2.91 6.10 6.97
CA VAL A 618 -2.38 6.97 8.01
C VAL A 618 -3.34 8.15 8.17
N LEU A 619 -3.71 8.44 9.41
CA LEU A 619 -4.37 9.67 9.80
C LEU A 619 -3.64 10.23 11.02
N THR A 620 -3.40 11.53 11.02
CA THR A 620 -2.81 12.23 12.20
C THR A 620 -3.72 13.27 12.77
N HIS A 621 -4.58 13.84 11.94
CA HIS A 621 -5.52 14.86 12.36
C HIS A 621 -6.83 14.68 11.63
N PHE A 622 -7.93 15.01 12.29
CA PHE A 622 -9.28 14.90 11.76
C PHE A 622 -10.12 16.11 12.18
N TYR A 623 -11.16 16.40 11.42
CA TYR A 623 -12.21 17.30 11.88
C TYR A 623 -13.35 16.46 12.46
N PRO A 624 -13.94 16.82 13.62
CA PRO A 624 -15.06 16.09 14.21
C PRO A 624 -16.21 15.83 13.22
N ARG A 625 -16.54 16.82 12.38
CA ARG A 625 -17.58 16.70 11.35
C ARG A 625 -17.31 15.61 10.30
N GLU A 626 -16.05 15.29 10.02
CA GLU A 626 -15.68 14.29 9.01
C GLU A 626 -15.88 12.86 9.49
N ILE A 627 -15.84 12.67 10.81
CA ILE A 627 -15.99 11.35 11.43
C ILE A 627 -17.40 11.15 12.02
N GLY A 628 -18.24 12.18 11.96
CA GLY A 628 -19.62 12.15 12.46
C GLY A 628 -19.72 12.07 13.98
N THR A 629 -18.70 12.53 14.72
CA THR A 629 -18.67 12.43 16.19
C THR A 629 -18.88 13.80 16.83
N PRO A 630 -19.88 13.95 17.73
CA PRO A 630 -20.09 15.20 18.45
C PRO A 630 -18.89 15.60 19.31
N VAL A 631 -18.65 16.91 19.43
CA VAL A 631 -17.58 17.48 20.25
C VAL A 631 -17.63 16.99 21.70
N GLU A 632 -18.83 16.92 22.31
CA GLU A 632 -18.98 16.43 23.68
C GLU A 632 -18.53 14.97 23.84
N LYS A 633 -18.78 14.13 22.83
CA LYS A 633 -18.31 12.75 22.85
C LYS A 633 -16.79 12.65 22.73
N LEU A 634 -16.17 13.53 21.93
CA LEU A 634 -14.71 13.62 21.84
C LEU A 634 -14.10 14.07 23.17
N LYS A 635 -14.72 15.02 23.87
CA LYS A 635 -14.29 15.43 25.22
C LYS A 635 -14.34 14.26 26.22
N GLU A 636 -15.39 13.46 26.20
CA GLU A 636 -15.47 12.22 27.01
C GLU A 636 -14.35 11.23 26.71
N LEU A 637 -13.88 11.16 25.46
CA LEU A 637 -12.78 10.30 25.02
C LEU A 637 -11.39 10.89 25.33
N GLY A 638 -11.31 12.11 25.88
CA GLY A 638 -10.07 12.78 26.27
C GLY A 638 -9.55 13.83 25.30
N TYR A 639 -10.27 14.14 24.22
CA TYR A 639 -9.93 15.22 23.29
C TYR A 639 -10.41 16.55 23.84
N THR A 640 -9.49 17.37 24.35
CA THR A 640 -9.81 18.63 25.04
C THR A 640 -9.44 19.87 24.24
N HIS A 641 -8.45 19.77 23.36
CA HIS A 641 -7.91 20.88 22.58
C HIS A 641 -7.75 20.48 21.12
N ASP A 642 -7.76 21.48 20.24
CA ASP A 642 -7.41 21.31 18.83
C ASP A 642 -5.88 21.32 18.61
N ALA A 643 -5.46 21.15 17.36
CA ALA A 643 -4.05 21.08 16.96
C ALA A 643 -3.27 22.38 17.21
N GLU A 644 -3.95 23.50 17.44
CA GLU A 644 -3.33 24.79 17.78
C GLU A 644 -3.32 25.04 19.30
N GLY A 645 -3.85 24.11 20.10
CA GLY A 645 -3.95 24.22 21.55
C GLY A 645 -5.14 25.04 22.03
N LYS A 646 -6.12 25.36 21.16
CA LYS A 646 -7.37 26.03 21.56
C LYS A 646 -8.35 24.99 22.09
N VAL A 647 -9.22 25.39 23.01
CA VAL A 647 -10.27 24.51 23.57
C VAL A 647 -11.15 23.96 22.44
N LEU A 648 -11.47 22.66 22.48
CA LEU A 648 -12.34 22.01 21.51
C LEU A 648 -13.81 22.35 21.79
N GLU A 649 -14.42 23.13 20.92
CA GLU A 649 -15.81 23.62 21.06
C GLU A 649 -16.63 23.45 19.77
N ARG A 650 -15.97 23.37 18.61
CA ARG A 650 -16.62 23.30 17.29
C ARG A 650 -16.20 22.05 16.52
N ASP A 651 -17.06 21.64 15.59
CA ASP A 651 -16.85 20.46 14.75
C ASP A 651 -15.95 20.72 13.52
N ASP A 652 -15.55 21.98 13.32
CA ASP A 652 -14.64 22.46 12.28
C ASP A 652 -13.21 22.70 12.77
N GLN A 653 -12.92 22.42 14.04
CA GLN A 653 -11.57 22.45 14.58
C GLN A 653 -10.78 21.20 14.17
N LEU A 654 -9.52 21.40 13.78
CA LEU A 654 -8.62 20.29 13.44
C LEU A 654 -8.07 19.69 14.73
N VAL A 655 -8.36 18.42 14.99
CA VAL A 655 -7.96 17.72 16.21
C VAL A 655 -6.83 16.72 15.90
N GLU A 656 -5.81 16.65 16.74
CA GLU A 656 -4.76 15.61 16.68
C GLU A 656 -5.33 14.26 17.13
N LEU A 657 -5.16 13.22 16.31
CA LEU A 657 -5.58 11.86 16.62
C LEU A 657 -4.65 11.24 17.67
N LEU A 658 -5.23 10.71 18.76
CA LEU A 658 -4.43 10.04 19.80
C LEU A 658 -3.77 8.75 19.25
N PRO A 659 -2.58 8.36 19.74
CA PRO A 659 -1.74 7.34 19.10
C PRO A 659 -2.36 5.95 18.89
N GLN A 660 -3.36 5.57 19.70
CA GLN A 660 -4.00 4.26 19.65
C GLN A 660 -5.44 4.31 19.14
N ASP A 661 -5.96 5.50 18.88
CA ASP A 661 -7.30 5.68 18.37
C ASP A 661 -7.31 5.42 16.85
N MET A 662 -8.42 4.86 16.37
CA MET A 662 -8.58 4.52 14.97
C MET A 662 -9.99 4.79 14.50
N LEU A 663 -10.08 5.25 13.25
CA LEU A 663 -11.35 5.41 12.56
C LEU A 663 -11.60 4.16 11.73
N LEU A 664 -12.73 3.51 12.00
CA LEU A 664 -13.14 2.29 11.32
C LEU A 664 -14.01 2.64 10.11
N ALA A 665 -13.81 1.91 9.01
CA ALA A 665 -14.78 1.92 7.91
C ALA A 665 -16.13 1.37 8.39
N GLU A 666 -17.24 1.95 7.93
CA GLU A 666 -18.60 1.56 8.36
C GLU A 666 -18.87 0.06 8.22
N LYS A 667 -18.44 -0.54 7.09
CA LYS A 667 -18.54 -2.01 6.87
C LYS A 667 -17.85 -2.84 7.96
N GLY A 668 -16.78 -2.30 8.54
CA GLY A 668 -16.05 -2.90 9.66
C GLY A 668 -16.79 -2.72 10.98
N ALA A 669 -17.32 -1.52 11.23
CA ALA A 669 -18.12 -1.22 12.42
C ALA A 669 -19.31 -2.19 12.56
N ASP A 670 -20.09 -2.38 11.49
CA ASP A 670 -21.21 -3.33 11.47
C ASP A 670 -20.81 -4.76 11.85
N TYR A 671 -19.66 -5.22 11.37
CA TYR A 671 -19.19 -6.58 11.62
C TYR A 671 -18.65 -6.75 13.04
N LEU A 672 -17.97 -5.73 13.57
CA LEU A 672 -17.43 -5.72 14.93
C LEU A 672 -18.55 -5.58 15.97
N THR A 673 -19.60 -4.82 15.70
CA THR A 673 -20.79 -4.76 16.55
C THR A 673 -21.45 -6.13 16.69
N ARG A 674 -21.60 -6.89 15.59
CA ARG A 674 -22.10 -8.27 15.65
C ARG A 674 -21.15 -9.20 16.42
N THR A 675 -19.85 -8.92 16.37
CA THR A 675 -18.84 -9.66 17.12
C THR A 675 -18.95 -9.37 18.62
N ALA A 676 -19.20 -8.13 19.02
CA ALA A 676 -19.49 -7.75 20.41
C ALA A 676 -20.74 -8.49 20.93
N GLN A 677 -21.84 -8.46 20.18
CA GLN A 677 -23.06 -9.22 20.53
C GLN A 677 -22.81 -10.73 20.70
N PHE A 678 -21.94 -11.31 19.88
CA PHE A 678 -21.49 -12.69 20.04
C PHE A 678 -20.71 -12.90 21.34
N ILE A 679 -19.82 -11.96 21.71
CA ILE A 679 -19.06 -12.02 22.96
C ILE A 679 -20.00 -11.94 24.15
N ASP A 680 -20.94 -11.00 24.17
CA ASP A 680 -21.96 -10.87 25.22
C ASP A 680 -22.75 -12.18 25.38
N GLY A 681 -23.22 -12.74 24.26
CA GLY A 681 -23.92 -14.02 24.24
C GLY A 681 -23.06 -15.17 24.77
N LEU A 682 -21.76 -15.16 24.47
CA LEU A 682 -20.81 -16.16 24.93
C LEU A 682 -20.54 -16.04 26.44
N LEU A 683 -20.36 -14.81 26.95
CA LEU A 683 -20.17 -14.52 28.36
C LEU A 683 -21.37 -14.99 29.18
N VAL A 684 -22.58 -14.60 28.78
CA VAL A 684 -23.81 -14.95 29.51
C VAL A 684 -24.13 -16.43 29.39
N LYS A 685 -24.21 -16.98 28.17
CA LYS A 685 -24.76 -18.33 27.95
C LYS A 685 -23.78 -19.46 28.20
N VAL A 686 -22.48 -19.23 28.01
CA VAL A 686 -21.46 -20.30 28.10
C VAL A 686 -20.56 -20.15 29.32
N TYR A 687 -20.23 -18.91 29.69
CA TYR A 687 -19.32 -18.65 30.80
C TYR A 687 -20.00 -18.20 32.09
N ASN A 688 -21.31 -17.91 32.06
CA ASN A 688 -22.06 -17.39 33.20
C ASN A 688 -21.42 -16.12 33.81
N LEU A 689 -21.00 -15.21 32.93
CA LEU A 689 -20.42 -13.90 33.24
C LEU A 689 -21.35 -12.78 32.78
N GLN A 690 -21.13 -11.57 33.29
CA GLN A 690 -21.83 -10.38 32.80
C GLN A 690 -21.43 -10.09 31.34
N PRO A 691 -22.34 -9.48 30.54
CA PRO A 691 -22.05 -9.01 29.20
C PRO A 691 -20.81 -8.10 29.11
#